data_AF-A0AAN7CDA8-F1
#
_entry.id   AF-A0AAN7CDA8-F1
#
_cell.length_a   1.000
_cell.length_b   1.000
_cell.length_c   1.000
_cell.angle_alpha   90.00
_cell.angle_beta   90.00
_cell.angle_gamma   90.00
#
_symmetry.space_group_name_H-M   'P 1'
#
loop_
_entity.id
_entity.type
_entity.pdbx_description
1 polymer ?
#
loop_
_entity_poly.entity_id
_entity_poly.type
_entity_poly.pdbx_seq_one_letter_code
_entity_poly.pdbx_strand_id
1 'polypeptide(L)'
;MNRAATSVSITDPFVKYTSLIATGVYSPDAAQYRLAHHLQKVYLRLKDYTPSHEYRSRLRQIAKAVGTSRESDGTELASPTHPIRRNPLFACFFRKTDGRDSLALTRVLTSHQAALHVDAPRGLFLSGEVGTGKSMLLDLLAEGLPTRHKKRWHYNTFMLHVFSSLEKFRKSRPNISAESPEYSLLWLAEEVVKTSPILFLDEFQLPDRASSKIMSNFFVAFFQLGGVLIASSNRMPEELEKAIGGSYSPPAAGGLVEKMLNLGKSRLGGELFGQTSDFAAFLEVLKARCDFWHMESTQDWRRTENRKAMLTDSTSAAHSVVRAYPQVANDDLAQNGAEAAQEERERGTQMPAMYFSSSDGEELWAAALRRTANAAQSSADIRDWGWEPATLIVYGRRLVVPRQRDGASSWKFAELVSSLGPADFITLASNYHTFIIDEVPVLSISMKNEARRFITFLDALYESRCKLVIRAEAGPDDLFFPEKRARAVAPDTAHTAADGDEGADATYSETIAEVYQDQVSPFRPNISAYTESPNSKYDPDQDSDFGKEQDRKVDFSKDSAFTGEDERFAYKRATSRLWELCKILNNLSLDEEQCNAYFPGLTKEIDDAVAQGPFQVKQTGDLGPLQGRIKDGQIYIIHAQRKKDLSQEMLNSRTASLHQLHRAILTSSSPLPDTIFTLNFQDQPFGTSWAYSRHADPAFRPKDPNARTFLMPHFSFWAWNLPFIGSMSRAAAAIADLESSYAGPGQWHSKIPKAVWRGTTWFNSVHSPRLRQNLVATASGQPWADVEALQWNGGAGVSGSNASNALPIEEFCRYKYVVHTEGIAYSGRFQFLQMCASVVLTPPIQWMQHVTHLVRPLFSSDLKIGAKGWTPSEKVRRAWPVGYKPEEANIVFVAPDWSDLGDVVAWLEEHPEIAEGIARRQRDLFVGGGYLSPAAETCYWRALVRGWAKMARTEGQGWEDTEGTTFEAFSLTNSP
;
A
#
# COMPACT_ATOMS: atom_id res chain seq x y z
N MET A 1 -2.53 3.80 29.86
CA MET A 1 -2.19 5.23 29.87
C MET A 1 -3.20 6.01 29.03
N ASN A 2 -3.85 7.00 29.65
CA ASN A 2 -4.90 7.84 29.08
C ASN A 2 -4.28 8.90 28.15
N ARG A 3 -4.71 8.96 26.88
CA ARG A 3 -4.42 10.06 25.93
C ARG A 3 -5.76 10.68 25.51
N ALA A 4 -6.32 11.60 26.28
CA ALA A 4 -7.43 12.39 25.75
C ALA A 4 -6.83 13.36 24.71
N ALA A 5 -6.97 13.02 23.43
CA ALA A 5 -6.52 13.86 22.33
C ALA A 5 -7.60 14.91 22.04
N THR A 6 -7.38 16.14 22.50
CA THR A 6 -8.16 17.31 22.12
C THR A 6 -7.46 18.02 20.96
N SER A 7 -7.57 17.45 19.76
CA SER A 7 -7.22 18.11 18.49
C SER A 7 -8.38 17.94 17.53
N VAL A 8 -8.80 19.01 16.84
CA VAL A 8 -9.85 18.95 15.81
C VAL A 8 -9.27 18.30 14.55
N SER A 9 -9.02 17.00 14.61
CA SER A 9 -8.74 16.18 13.43
C SER A 9 -10.02 16.04 12.63
N ILE A 10 -9.96 16.21 11.30
CA ILE A 10 -11.07 15.83 10.41
C ILE A 10 -11.23 14.31 10.54
N THR A 11 -12.18 13.88 11.36
CA THR A 11 -12.46 12.47 11.63
C THR A 11 -13.44 11.86 10.62
N ASP A 12 -14.14 12.71 9.87
CA ASP A 12 -15.15 12.29 8.91
C ASP A 12 -14.51 11.60 7.69
N PRO A 13 -14.86 10.33 7.40
CA PRO A 13 -14.24 9.56 6.31
C PRO A 13 -14.53 10.14 4.92
N PHE A 14 -15.68 10.80 4.71
CA PHE A 14 -16.00 11.40 3.42
C PHE A 14 -15.19 12.67 3.17
N VAL A 15 -15.01 13.49 4.21
CA VAL A 15 -14.17 14.69 4.13
C VAL A 15 -12.70 14.31 3.95
N LYS A 16 -12.22 13.24 4.62
CA LYS A 16 -10.89 12.68 4.39
C LYS A 16 -10.72 12.15 2.96
N TYR A 17 -11.70 11.42 2.43
CA TYR A 17 -11.62 10.89 1.07
C TYR A 17 -11.61 12.02 0.02
N THR A 18 -12.46 13.03 0.16
CA THR A 18 -12.50 14.17 -0.77
C THR A 18 -11.25 15.04 -0.68
N SER A 19 -10.63 15.18 0.50
CA SER A 19 -9.34 15.86 0.63
C SER A 19 -8.20 15.06 -0.01
N LEU A 20 -8.22 13.73 0.06
CA LEU A 20 -7.25 12.86 -0.62
C LEU A 20 -7.39 12.89 -2.15
N ILE A 21 -8.61 13.04 -2.67
CA ILE A 21 -8.82 13.33 -4.10
C ILE A 21 -8.30 14.74 -4.46
N ALA A 22 -8.64 15.75 -3.67
CA ALA A 22 -8.26 17.15 -3.95
C ALA A 22 -6.74 17.37 -3.88
N THR A 23 -6.03 16.58 -3.06
CA THR A 23 -4.56 16.58 -2.98
C THR A 23 -3.90 15.76 -4.09
N GLY A 24 -4.68 15.09 -4.94
CA GLY A 24 -4.18 14.25 -6.03
C GLY A 24 -3.55 12.93 -5.58
N VAL A 25 -3.76 12.52 -4.33
CA VAL A 25 -3.30 11.23 -3.80
C VAL A 25 -4.16 10.08 -4.35
N TYR A 26 -5.48 10.30 -4.47
CA TYR A 26 -6.41 9.33 -5.07
C TYR A 26 -7.03 9.86 -6.37
N SER A 27 -7.21 8.97 -7.35
CA SER A 27 -7.97 9.27 -8.55
C SER A 27 -9.47 9.29 -8.25
N PRO A 28 -10.26 10.20 -8.87
CA PRO A 28 -11.69 10.24 -8.68
C PRO A 28 -12.36 8.98 -9.26
N ASP A 29 -12.87 8.12 -8.39
CA ASP A 29 -13.71 6.96 -8.72
C ASP A 29 -15.15 7.19 -8.19
N ALA A 30 -16.14 7.02 -9.07
CA ALA A 30 -17.55 7.26 -8.75
C ALA A 30 -18.14 6.25 -7.75
N ALA A 31 -17.74 4.98 -7.82
CA ALA A 31 -18.17 3.94 -6.88
C ALA A 31 -17.54 4.18 -5.49
N GLN A 32 -16.26 4.53 -5.44
CA GLN A 32 -15.57 4.89 -4.20
C GLN A 32 -16.15 6.16 -3.57
N TYR A 33 -16.49 7.17 -4.37
CA TYR A 33 -17.11 8.41 -3.88
C TYR A 33 -18.49 8.17 -3.25
N ARG A 34 -19.34 7.36 -3.90
CA ARG A 34 -20.66 6.99 -3.35
C ARG A 34 -20.51 6.22 -2.04
N LEU A 35 -19.55 5.30 -1.97
CA LEU A 35 -19.27 4.56 -0.75
C LEU A 35 -18.71 5.46 0.35
N ALA A 36 -17.78 6.36 0.04
CA ALA A 36 -17.25 7.32 1.03
C ALA A 36 -18.37 8.17 1.66
N HIS A 37 -19.35 8.60 0.87
CA HIS A 37 -20.54 9.28 1.38
C HIS A 37 -21.42 8.37 2.25
N HIS A 38 -21.52 7.07 1.92
CA HIS A 38 -22.19 6.10 2.79
C HIS A 38 -21.41 5.86 4.09
N LEU A 39 -20.08 5.80 4.04
CA LEU A 39 -19.20 5.67 5.21
C LEU A 39 -19.36 6.83 6.19
N GLN A 40 -19.67 8.03 5.71
CA GLN A 40 -20.02 9.16 6.58
C GLN A 40 -21.26 8.85 7.44
N LYS A 41 -22.29 8.23 6.87
CA LYS A 41 -23.49 7.81 7.62
C LYS A 41 -23.14 6.75 8.66
N VAL A 42 -22.34 5.75 8.28
CA VAL A 42 -21.86 4.71 9.20
C VAL A 42 -21.04 5.33 10.34
N TYR A 43 -20.13 6.24 10.02
CA TYR A 43 -19.30 6.97 10.98
C TYR A 43 -20.16 7.73 11.99
N LEU A 44 -21.16 8.49 11.53
CA LEU A 44 -22.05 9.26 12.41
C LEU A 44 -22.87 8.37 13.36
N ARG A 45 -23.21 7.14 12.94
CA ARG A 45 -23.89 6.15 13.80
C ARG A 45 -22.97 5.54 14.86
N LEU A 46 -21.68 5.36 14.54
CA LEU A 46 -20.75 4.59 15.37
C LEU A 46 -19.82 5.43 16.25
N LYS A 47 -19.64 6.72 15.95
CA LYS A 47 -18.67 7.61 16.63
C LYS A 47 -18.81 7.63 18.16
N ASP A 48 -20.02 7.52 18.68
CA ASP A 48 -20.33 7.60 20.13
C ASP A 48 -20.89 6.28 20.66
N TYR A 49 -20.82 5.19 19.88
CA TYR A 49 -21.48 3.94 20.23
C TYR A 49 -20.75 3.21 21.37
N THR A 50 -21.51 2.86 22.40
CA THR A 50 -21.10 1.93 23.46
C THR A 50 -22.24 0.96 23.78
N PRO A 51 -21.97 -0.35 23.95
CA PRO A 51 -23.02 -1.31 24.29
C PRO A 51 -23.65 -0.98 25.65
N SER A 52 -24.98 -1.03 25.75
CA SER A 52 -25.70 -0.69 26.99
C SER A 52 -25.33 -1.63 28.15
N HIS A 53 -25.40 -1.11 29.38
CA HIS A 53 -25.11 -1.90 30.59
C HIS A 53 -26.09 -3.08 30.76
N GLU A 54 -27.29 -2.98 30.18
CA GLU A 54 -28.32 -4.01 30.25
C GLU A 54 -27.91 -5.30 29.51
N TYR A 55 -27.35 -5.20 28.30
CA TYR A 55 -26.84 -6.36 27.55
C TYR A 55 -25.72 -7.07 28.31
N ARG A 56 -24.81 -6.30 28.91
CA ARG A 56 -23.69 -6.82 29.74
C ARG A 56 -24.17 -7.47 31.04
N SER A 57 -25.26 -6.95 31.63
CA SER A 57 -25.82 -7.46 32.89
C SER A 57 -26.62 -8.75 32.67
N ARG A 58 -27.43 -8.81 31.61
CA ARG A 58 -28.21 -10.01 31.24
C ARG A 58 -27.28 -11.22 31.01
N LEU A 59 -26.17 -11.02 30.31
CA LEU A 59 -25.21 -12.11 30.05
C LEU A 59 -24.32 -12.45 31.25
N ARG A 60 -23.97 -11.49 32.11
CA ARG A 60 -23.35 -11.81 33.41
C ARG A 60 -24.25 -12.68 34.28
N GLN A 61 -25.56 -12.43 34.27
CA GLN A 61 -26.53 -13.24 35.01
C GLN A 61 -26.68 -14.63 34.41
N ILE A 62 -26.69 -14.77 33.08
CA ILE A 62 -26.73 -16.05 32.38
C ILE A 62 -25.44 -16.86 32.65
N ALA A 63 -24.26 -16.24 32.47
CA ALA A 63 -22.97 -16.89 32.73
C ALA A 63 -22.81 -17.31 34.19
N LYS A 64 -23.31 -16.49 35.14
CA LYS A 64 -23.27 -16.81 36.57
C LYS A 64 -24.26 -17.91 36.94
N ALA A 65 -25.49 -17.89 36.41
CA ALA A 65 -26.51 -18.91 36.65
C ALA A 65 -26.13 -20.27 36.08
N VAL A 66 -25.51 -20.30 34.91
CA VAL A 66 -24.96 -21.52 34.29
C VAL A 66 -23.75 -22.03 35.07
N GLY A 67 -22.92 -21.13 35.62
CA GLY A 67 -21.80 -21.49 36.48
C GLY A 67 -22.20 -22.06 37.85
N THR A 68 -23.26 -21.54 38.48
CA THR A 68 -23.72 -22.00 39.81
C THR A 68 -24.61 -23.24 39.77
N SER A 69 -25.25 -23.57 38.64
CA SER A 69 -26.19 -24.71 38.55
C SER A 69 -25.55 -26.10 38.64
N ARG A 70 -24.23 -26.20 38.82
CA ARG A 70 -23.54 -27.48 39.07
C ARG A 70 -22.85 -27.58 40.44
N GLU A 71 -22.87 -26.53 41.26
CA GLU A 71 -22.17 -26.50 42.55
C GLU A 71 -23.08 -26.56 43.80
N SER A 72 -24.40 -26.60 43.65
CA SER A 72 -25.31 -26.67 44.81
C SER A 72 -26.43 -27.71 44.67
N ASP A 73 -26.07 -28.99 44.76
CA ASP A 73 -26.92 -29.95 45.45
C ASP A 73 -26.45 -29.99 46.90
N GLY A 74 -27.08 -29.18 47.75
CA GLY A 74 -26.74 -29.10 49.16
C GLY A 74 -27.05 -27.74 49.78
N THR A 75 -28.18 -27.69 50.47
CA THR A 75 -28.55 -26.73 51.52
C THR A 75 -28.88 -25.27 51.14
N GLU A 76 -30.14 -24.96 51.45
CA GLU A 76 -30.82 -23.66 51.46
C GLU A 76 -29.99 -22.50 52.01
N LEU A 77 -30.01 -21.36 51.31
CA LEU A 77 -29.65 -20.05 51.87
C LEU A 77 -30.45 -18.93 51.17
N ALA A 78 -31.65 -18.62 51.69
CA ALA A 78 -32.14 -17.24 51.90
C ALA A 78 -33.55 -17.22 52.52
N SER A 79 -33.69 -16.43 53.59
CA SER A 79 -34.84 -16.29 54.48
C SER A 79 -36.13 -15.73 53.80
N PRO A 80 -37.35 -16.11 54.27
CA PRO A 80 -38.63 -15.86 53.58
C PRO A 80 -39.14 -14.41 53.51
N THR A 81 -38.41 -13.42 54.04
CA THR A 81 -38.97 -12.07 54.28
C THR A 81 -38.51 -10.98 53.31
N HIS A 82 -37.84 -11.32 52.20
CA HIS A 82 -37.35 -10.31 51.26
C HIS A 82 -38.49 -9.66 50.43
N PRO A 83 -38.59 -8.31 50.36
CA PRO A 83 -39.71 -7.58 49.75
C PRO A 83 -39.86 -7.76 48.22
N ILE A 84 -38.95 -8.49 47.56
CA ILE A 84 -38.98 -8.77 46.12
C ILE A 84 -40.09 -9.75 45.73
N ARG A 85 -40.54 -10.62 46.66
CA ARG A 85 -41.61 -11.61 46.38
C ARG A 85 -43.04 -11.05 46.41
N ARG A 86 -43.25 -9.76 46.68
CA ARG A 86 -44.59 -9.13 46.77
C ARG A 86 -45.12 -8.51 45.47
N ASN A 87 -44.37 -8.55 44.38
CA ASN A 87 -44.79 -7.96 43.11
C ASN A 87 -45.43 -9.05 42.19
N PRO A 88 -46.71 -8.90 41.76
CA PRO A 88 -47.46 -9.95 41.04
C PRO A 88 -46.83 -10.39 39.70
N LEU A 89 -45.90 -9.62 39.15
CA LEU A 89 -45.13 -9.99 37.96
C LEU A 89 -44.08 -11.10 38.21
N PHE A 90 -43.72 -11.37 39.46
CA PHE A 90 -42.67 -12.34 39.83
C PHE A 90 -43.19 -13.64 40.47
N ALA A 91 -44.51 -13.77 40.69
CA ALA A 91 -45.09 -14.99 41.28
C ALA A 91 -45.13 -16.19 40.31
N CYS A 92 -45.15 -15.94 39.00
CA CYS A 92 -45.17 -16.98 37.97
C CYS A 92 -43.83 -17.72 37.83
N PHE A 93 -42.71 -17.04 38.14
CA PHE A 93 -41.35 -17.60 37.98
C PHE A 93 -40.92 -18.55 39.11
N PHE A 94 -41.61 -18.57 40.26
CA PHE A 94 -41.26 -19.41 41.40
C PHE A 94 -42.25 -20.53 41.68
N ARG A 95 -43.19 -20.80 40.77
CA ARG A 95 -44.10 -21.94 40.88
C ARG A 95 -43.32 -23.19 40.47
N LYS A 96 -42.80 -23.90 41.48
CA LYS A 96 -42.19 -25.22 41.33
C LYS A 96 -43.25 -26.19 40.78
N THR A 97 -43.14 -26.58 39.52
CA THR A 97 -43.72 -27.82 39.01
C THR A 97 -42.58 -28.81 38.84
N ASP A 98 -42.65 -29.88 39.61
CA ASP A 98 -41.66 -30.94 39.70
C ASP A 98 -41.50 -31.70 38.38
N GLY A 99 -40.25 -32.11 38.13
CA GLY A 99 -39.91 -33.32 37.37
C GLY A 99 -40.17 -33.28 35.87
N ARG A 100 -39.07 -33.18 35.11
CA ARG A 100 -38.95 -33.27 33.63
C ARG A 100 -39.19 -31.96 32.89
N ASP A 101 -38.14 -31.14 32.83
CA ASP A 101 -37.82 -30.34 31.63
C ASP A 101 -36.47 -29.63 31.79
N SER A 102 -35.37 -30.41 31.82
CA SER A 102 -34.02 -29.86 31.63
C SER A 102 -33.74 -29.49 30.17
N LEU A 103 -34.61 -29.88 29.24
CA LEU A 103 -34.54 -29.55 27.81
C LEU A 103 -35.25 -28.23 27.45
N ALA A 104 -36.05 -27.66 28.36
CA ALA A 104 -36.75 -26.40 28.11
C ALA A 104 -35.85 -25.18 28.35
N LEU A 105 -34.86 -25.26 29.26
CA LEU A 105 -33.91 -24.15 29.51
C LEU A 105 -32.73 -24.11 28.53
N THR A 106 -32.44 -25.21 27.83
CA THR A 106 -31.40 -25.28 26.79
C THR A 106 -31.89 -24.84 25.40
N ARG A 107 -33.22 -24.68 25.19
CA ARG A 107 -33.79 -24.24 23.91
C ARG A 107 -33.97 -22.71 23.77
N VAL A 108 -33.50 -21.92 24.73
CA VAL A 108 -33.85 -20.47 24.83
C VAL A 108 -32.72 -19.51 24.44
N LEU A 109 -31.56 -19.97 23.93
CA LEU A 109 -30.46 -19.06 23.53
C LEU A 109 -30.10 -19.06 22.03
N THR A 110 -30.89 -19.72 21.18
CA THR A 110 -30.66 -19.76 19.72
C THR A 110 -31.79 -19.13 18.90
N SER A 111 -32.56 -18.19 19.46
CA SER A 111 -33.47 -17.44 18.60
C SER A 111 -32.64 -16.44 17.78
N HIS A 112 -32.30 -16.81 16.54
CA HIS A 112 -31.85 -15.88 15.51
C HIS A 112 -32.76 -14.64 15.48
N GLN A 113 -34.05 -14.83 15.80
CA GLN A 113 -35.06 -13.80 16.04
C GLN A 113 -34.70 -12.76 17.13
N ALA A 114 -34.07 -13.14 18.25
CA ALA A 114 -33.61 -12.17 19.25
C ALA A 114 -32.43 -11.32 18.73
N ALA A 115 -31.55 -11.90 17.91
CA ALA A 115 -30.46 -11.16 17.27
C ALA A 115 -30.97 -10.18 16.19
N LEU A 116 -32.08 -10.52 15.51
CA LEU A 116 -32.75 -9.62 14.55
C LEU A 116 -33.30 -8.34 15.20
N HIS A 117 -33.71 -8.40 16.47
CA HIS A 117 -34.38 -7.30 17.18
C HIS A 117 -33.54 -6.65 18.30
N VAL A 118 -32.21 -6.63 18.18
CA VAL A 118 -31.32 -5.92 19.13
C VAL A 118 -31.24 -4.44 18.80
N ASP A 119 -31.44 -3.58 19.80
CA ASP A 119 -31.29 -2.12 19.71
C ASP A 119 -29.81 -1.71 19.74
N ALA A 120 -29.09 -2.05 18.67
CA ALA A 120 -27.70 -1.70 18.43
C ALA A 120 -27.54 -1.26 16.96
N PRO A 121 -26.63 -0.32 16.65
CA PRO A 121 -26.50 0.25 15.31
C PRO A 121 -26.06 -0.80 14.30
N ARG A 122 -26.47 -0.59 13.04
CA ARG A 122 -26.07 -1.46 11.93
C ARG A 122 -24.61 -1.23 11.55
N GLY A 123 -23.91 -2.34 11.33
CA GLY A 123 -22.58 -2.40 10.77
C GLY A 123 -22.55 -2.18 9.26
N LEU A 124 -21.45 -2.56 8.62
CA LEU A 124 -21.26 -2.46 7.17
C LEU A 124 -20.65 -3.74 6.64
N PHE A 125 -21.21 -4.30 5.57
CA PHE A 125 -20.63 -5.40 4.83
C PHE A 125 -20.35 -4.94 3.39
N LEU A 126 -19.08 -4.88 3.03
CA LEU A 126 -18.60 -4.35 1.77
C LEU A 126 -18.14 -5.48 0.85
N SER A 127 -18.78 -5.66 -0.30
CA SER A 127 -18.40 -6.62 -1.34
C SER A 127 -17.87 -5.91 -2.60
N GLY A 128 -17.03 -6.57 -3.39
CA GLY A 128 -16.52 -6.04 -4.67
C GLY A 128 -15.24 -6.74 -5.13
N GLU A 129 -14.79 -6.51 -6.37
CA GLU A 129 -13.59 -7.17 -6.90
C GLU A 129 -12.27 -6.74 -6.21
N VAL A 130 -11.19 -7.49 -6.43
CA VAL A 130 -9.83 -7.12 -5.96
C VAL A 130 -9.37 -5.84 -6.67
N GLY A 131 -8.78 -4.90 -5.92
CA GLY A 131 -8.30 -3.63 -6.48
C GLY A 131 -9.34 -2.51 -6.51
N THR A 132 -10.56 -2.72 -5.98
CA THR A 132 -11.63 -1.70 -5.97
C THR A 132 -11.52 -0.64 -4.87
N GLY A 133 -10.61 -0.82 -3.90
CA GLY A 133 -10.39 0.15 -2.82
C GLY A 133 -11.14 -0.12 -1.51
N LYS A 134 -11.70 -1.32 -1.34
CA LYS A 134 -12.41 -1.74 -0.12
C LYS A 134 -11.63 -1.50 1.17
N SER A 135 -10.42 -2.05 1.27
CA SER A 135 -9.59 -1.96 2.49
C SER A 135 -9.22 -0.52 2.81
N MET A 136 -8.87 0.28 1.79
CA MET A 136 -8.56 1.70 1.91
C MET A 136 -9.75 2.50 2.47
N LEU A 137 -10.96 2.27 1.97
CA LEU A 137 -12.16 2.95 2.45
C LEU A 137 -12.50 2.52 3.89
N LEU A 138 -12.27 1.26 4.25
CA LEU A 138 -12.39 0.80 5.63
C LEU A 138 -11.31 1.39 6.55
N ASP A 139 -10.07 1.59 6.07
CA ASP A 139 -9.00 2.29 6.80
C ASP A 139 -9.44 3.71 7.18
N LEU A 140 -9.99 4.46 6.21
CA LEU A 140 -10.48 5.81 6.44
C LEU A 140 -11.57 5.86 7.53
N LEU A 141 -12.49 4.88 7.53
CA LEU A 141 -13.52 4.76 8.57
C LEU A 141 -12.92 4.37 9.93
N ALA A 142 -12.06 3.35 9.97
CA ALA A 142 -11.47 2.86 11.22
C ALA A 142 -10.63 3.95 11.90
N GLU A 143 -9.76 4.63 11.16
CA GLU A 143 -8.95 5.74 11.64
C GLU A 143 -9.79 6.98 11.99
N GLY A 144 -10.92 7.18 11.30
CA GLY A 144 -11.84 8.27 11.55
C GLY A 144 -12.57 8.14 12.90
N LEU A 145 -12.95 6.93 13.31
CA LEU A 145 -13.73 6.73 14.54
C LEU A 145 -12.96 7.13 15.80
N PRO A 146 -13.48 8.02 16.67
CA PRO A 146 -12.79 8.49 17.87
C PRO A 146 -12.75 7.46 19.02
N THR A 147 -13.45 6.32 18.88
CA THR A 147 -13.52 5.28 19.91
C THR A 147 -12.24 4.43 19.97
N ARG A 148 -11.79 4.14 21.19
CA ARG A 148 -10.64 3.24 21.47
C ARG A 148 -11.02 1.76 21.48
N HIS A 149 -12.31 1.49 21.51
CA HIS A 149 -12.91 0.17 21.67
C HIS A 149 -13.24 -0.46 20.30
N LYS A 150 -12.25 -0.43 19.39
CA LYS A 150 -12.33 -1.02 18.06
C LYS A 150 -11.10 -1.87 17.78
N LYS A 151 -11.26 -2.96 17.04
CA LYS A 151 -10.13 -3.81 16.64
C LYS A 151 -10.33 -4.31 15.22
N ARG A 152 -9.25 -4.27 14.44
CA ARG A 152 -9.21 -4.72 13.04
C ARG A 152 -8.37 -5.98 12.92
N TRP A 153 -8.87 -6.95 12.17
CA TRP A 153 -8.21 -8.22 11.91
C TRP A 153 -8.38 -8.63 10.45
N HIS A 154 -7.40 -9.34 9.92
CA HIS A 154 -7.60 -10.19 8.76
C HIS A 154 -8.38 -11.45 9.19
N TYR A 155 -9.33 -11.92 8.37
CA TYR A 155 -10.23 -13.01 8.74
C TYR A 155 -9.50 -14.27 9.23
N ASN A 156 -8.46 -14.72 8.51
CA ASN A 156 -7.70 -15.92 8.88
C ASN A 156 -7.00 -15.79 10.25
N THR A 157 -6.44 -14.62 10.54
CA THR A 157 -5.78 -14.33 11.81
C THR A 157 -6.81 -14.28 12.95
N PHE A 158 -7.99 -13.74 12.69
CA PHE A 158 -9.10 -13.75 13.64
C PHE A 158 -9.58 -15.17 13.94
N MET A 159 -9.72 -16.01 12.91
CA MET A 159 -10.07 -17.43 13.06
C MET A 159 -9.07 -18.18 13.94
N LEU A 160 -7.77 -18.03 13.68
CA LEU A 160 -6.71 -18.64 14.49
C LEU A 160 -6.75 -18.14 15.94
N HIS A 161 -7.04 -16.86 16.15
CA HIS A 161 -7.21 -16.29 17.48
C HIS A 161 -8.40 -16.92 18.21
N VAL A 162 -9.56 -17.05 17.55
CA VAL A 162 -10.76 -17.70 18.10
C VAL A 162 -10.45 -19.13 18.51
N PHE A 163 -9.84 -19.93 17.64
CA PHE A 163 -9.48 -21.32 17.95
C PHE A 163 -8.48 -21.43 19.10
N SER A 164 -7.39 -20.65 19.08
CA SER A 164 -6.41 -20.62 20.16
C SER A 164 -7.06 -20.23 21.50
N SER A 165 -7.95 -19.25 21.52
CA SER A 165 -8.64 -18.81 22.74
C SER A 165 -9.59 -19.88 23.28
N LEU A 166 -10.34 -20.56 22.40
CA LEU A 166 -11.18 -21.70 22.78
C LEU A 166 -10.35 -22.87 23.34
N GLU A 167 -9.20 -23.17 22.75
CA GLU A 167 -8.30 -24.20 23.27
C GLU A 167 -7.69 -23.84 24.63
N LYS A 168 -7.26 -22.60 24.82
CA LYS A 168 -6.76 -22.11 26.12
C LYS A 168 -7.85 -22.22 27.19
N PHE A 169 -9.08 -21.82 26.86
CA PHE A 169 -10.24 -21.95 27.74
C PHE A 169 -10.49 -23.42 28.11
N ARG A 170 -10.45 -24.33 27.13
CA ARG A 170 -10.58 -25.79 27.36
C ARG A 170 -9.49 -26.33 28.28
N LYS A 171 -8.22 -25.96 28.05
CA LYS A 171 -7.07 -26.39 28.90
C LYS A 171 -7.18 -25.87 30.33
N SER A 172 -7.73 -24.67 30.53
CA SER A 172 -7.90 -24.08 31.85
C SER A 172 -9.02 -24.74 32.69
N ARG A 173 -9.92 -25.51 32.06
CA ARG A 173 -11.08 -26.14 32.73
C ARG A 173 -11.30 -27.60 32.27
N PRO A 174 -10.48 -28.55 32.75
CA PRO A 174 -10.55 -29.95 32.31
C PRO A 174 -11.82 -30.71 32.76
N ASN A 175 -12.54 -30.23 33.78
CA ASN A 175 -13.71 -30.92 34.37
C ASN A 175 -15.08 -30.55 33.76
N ILE A 176 -15.13 -29.67 32.75
CA ILE A 176 -16.38 -29.37 32.05
C ILE A 176 -16.62 -30.48 31.03
N SER A 177 -17.58 -31.36 31.32
CA SER A 177 -18.00 -32.42 30.40
C SER A 177 -18.28 -31.88 28.99
N ALA A 178 -17.97 -32.70 27.98
CA ALA A 178 -18.04 -32.41 26.54
C ALA A 178 -19.45 -32.08 25.98
N GLU A 179 -20.42 -31.72 26.82
CA GLU A 179 -21.84 -31.62 26.46
C GLU A 179 -22.32 -30.22 26.06
N SER A 180 -21.48 -29.18 26.10
CA SER A 180 -21.96 -27.82 25.74
C SER A 180 -20.89 -26.88 25.13
N PRO A 181 -20.50 -27.09 23.86
CA PRO A 181 -19.60 -26.19 23.12
C PRO A 181 -20.12 -24.75 22.99
N GLU A 182 -21.44 -24.56 23.10
CA GLU A 182 -22.12 -23.25 22.96
C GLU A 182 -21.72 -22.24 24.05
N TYR A 183 -21.38 -22.70 25.26
CA TYR A 183 -20.95 -21.79 26.35
C TYR A 183 -19.55 -21.21 26.15
N SER A 184 -18.67 -21.95 25.48
CA SER A 184 -17.29 -21.48 25.23
C SER A 184 -17.28 -20.33 24.22
N LEU A 185 -18.19 -20.37 23.23
CA LEU A 185 -18.33 -19.31 22.22
C LEU A 185 -19.01 -18.06 22.81
N LEU A 186 -20.00 -18.22 23.68
CA LEU A 186 -20.63 -17.11 24.38
C LEU A 186 -19.63 -16.36 25.29
N TRP A 187 -18.78 -17.09 26.00
CA TRP A 187 -17.71 -16.50 26.81
C TRP A 187 -16.73 -15.69 25.95
N LEU A 188 -16.29 -16.26 24.82
CA LEU A 188 -15.39 -15.57 23.90
C LEU A 188 -16.04 -14.32 23.29
N ALA A 189 -17.32 -14.40 22.91
CA ALA A 189 -18.06 -13.25 22.41
C ALA A 189 -18.17 -12.14 23.48
N GLU A 190 -18.41 -12.48 24.75
CA GLU A 190 -18.42 -11.52 25.85
C GLU A 190 -17.05 -10.84 26.04
N GLU A 191 -15.96 -11.62 25.98
CA GLU A 191 -14.60 -11.10 26.05
C GLU A 191 -14.32 -10.12 24.90
N VAL A 192 -14.63 -10.52 23.66
CA VAL A 192 -14.42 -9.70 22.47
C VAL A 192 -15.27 -8.42 22.50
N VAL A 193 -16.52 -8.46 22.96
CA VAL A 193 -17.37 -7.24 23.08
C VAL A 193 -16.90 -6.32 24.21
N LYS A 194 -16.31 -6.85 25.28
CA LYS A 194 -15.70 -6.03 26.34
C LYS A 194 -14.46 -5.30 25.83
N THR A 195 -13.62 -5.96 25.04
CA THR A 195 -12.38 -5.36 24.52
C THR A 195 -12.61 -4.47 23.30
N SER A 196 -13.43 -4.95 22.35
CA SER A 196 -13.63 -4.39 21.02
C SER A 196 -15.07 -4.60 20.53
N PRO A 197 -16.04 -3.81 21.01
CA PRO A 197 -17.43 -3.81 20.56
C PRO A 197 -17.61 -3.49 19.07
N ILE A 198 -16.68 -2.76 18.46
CA ILE A 198 -16.66 -2.55 17.00
C ILE A 198 -15.54 -3.42 16.41
N LEU A 199 -15.92 -4.44 15.64
CA LEU A 199 -15.00 -5.38 15.01
C LEU A 199 -14.89 -5.11 13.52
N PHE A 200 -13.66 -4.87 13.04
CA PHE A 200 -13.35 -4.77 11.62
C PHE A 200 -12.73 -6.08 11.14
N LEU A 201 -13.31 -6.70 10.10
CA LEU A 201 -12.79 -7.91 9.49
C LEU A 201 -12.50 -7.69 8.01
N ASP A 202 -11.22 -7.80 7.65
CA ASP A 202 -10.81 -7.79 6.26
C ASP A 202 -10.80 -9.18 5.65
N GLU A 203 -11.13 -9.23 4.36
CA GLU A 203 -11.19 -10.47 3.57
C GLU A 203 -12.06 -11.56 4.21
N PHE A 204 -13.27 -11.19 4.65
CA PHE A 204 -14.25 -12.13 5.18
C PHE A 204 -14.57 -13.22 4.16
N GLN A 205 -14.19 -14.44 4.49
CA GLN A 205 -14.36 -15.65 3.68
C GLN A 205 -14.82 -16.79 4.59
N LEU A 206 -15.50 -17.80 4.05
CA LEU A 206 -15.93 -18.97 4.84
C LEU A 206 -15.57 -20.23 4.05
N PRO A 207 -14.38 -20.82 4.32
CA PRO A 207 -13.84 -21.88 3.48
C PRO A 207 -14.42 -23.27 3.78
N ASP A 208 -14.88 -23.55 5.01
CA ASP A 208 -15.33 -24.89 5.40
C ASP A 208 -16.60 -24.89 6.28
N ARG A 209 -17.36 -25.98 6.20
CA ARG A 209 -18.67 -26.15 6.88
C ARG A 209 -18.55 -26.13 8.41
N ALA A 210 -17.45 -26.64 8.97
CA ALA A 210 -17.25 -26.73 10.42
C ALA A 210 -16.90 -25.36 11.04
N SER A 211 -15.95 -24.64 10.44
CA SER A 211 -15.60 -23.26 10.81
C SER A 211 -16.76 -22.30 10.60
N SER A 212 -17.54 -22.50 9.53
CA SER A 212 -18.74 -21.70 9.28
C SER A 212 -19.75 -21.81 10.42
N LYS A 213 -19.96 -23.02 10.97
CA LYS A 213 -20.85 -23.23 12.13
C LYS A 213 -20.33 -22.54 13.39
N ILE A 214 -19.03 -22.64 13.68
CA ILE A 214 -18.40 -21.98 14.84
C ILE A 214 -18.52 -20.46 14.72
N MET A 215 -18.25 -19.93 13.52
CA MET A 215 -18.25 -18.50 13.27
C MET A 215 -19.67 -17.92 13.25
N SER A 216 -20.64 -18.64 12.69
CA SER A 216 -22.06 -18.33 12.76
C SER A 216 -22.52 -18.18 14.21
N ASN A 217 -22.25 -19.19 15.05
CA ASN A 217 -22.64 -19.17 16.46
C ASN A 217 -21.94 -18.06 17.25
N PHE A 218 -20.65 -17.82 16.98
CA PHE A 218 -19.91 -16.72 17.59
C PHE A 218 -20.53 -15.36 17.24
N PHE A 219 -20.82 -15.10 15.97
CA PHE A 219 -21.36 -13.79 15.56
C PHE A 219 -22.79 -13.56 16.04
N VAL A 220 -23.62 -14.60 16.07
CA VAL A 220 -24.97 -14.50 16.66
C VAL A 220 -24.87 -14.06 18.12
N ALA A 221 -23.99 -14.69 18.91
CA ALA A 221 -23.70 -14.29 20.28
C ALA A 221 -23.12 -12.85 20.37
N PHE A 222 -22.19 -12.51 19.49
CA PHE A 222 -21.57 -11.19 19.42
C PHE A 222 -22.60 -10.08 19.15
N PHE A 223 -23.54 -10.28 18.22
CA PHE A 223 -24.60 -9.31 17.93
C PHE A 223 -25.60 -9.19 19.08
N GLN A 224 -25.95 -10.29 19.75
CA GLN A 224 -26.83 -10.27 20.93
C GLN A 224 -26.23 -9.47 22.10
N LEU A 225 -24.90 -9.45 22.21
CA LEU A 225 -24.15 -8.66 23.20
C LEU A 225 -24.04 -7.16 22.86
N GLY A 226 -24.56 -6.73 21.70
CA GLY A 226 -24.41 -5.37 21.19
C GLY A 226 -23.08 -5.13 20.44
N GLY A 227 -22.48 -6.18 19.90
CA GLY A 227 -21.34 -6.05 18.98
C GLY A 227 -21.76 -5.49 17.61
N VAL A 228 -20.86 -4.75 16.97
CA VAL A 228 -21.04 -4.19 15.61
C VAL A 228 -19.93 -4.72 14.71
N LEU A 229 -20.31 -5.28 13.55
CA LEU A 229 -19.39 -5.83 12.57
C LEU A 229 -19.22 -4.90 11.37
N ILE A 230 -17.98 -4.61 10.99
CA ILE A 230 -17.64 -3.98 9.72
C ILE A 230 -16.75 -4.97 8.96
N ALA A 231 -17.20 -5.46 7.82
CA ALA A 231 -16.49 -6.49 7.06
C ALA A 231 -16.25 -6.09 5.61
N SER A 232 -15.10 -6.46 5.04
CA SER A 232 -14.87 -6.48 3.59
C SER A 232 -14.79 -7.91 3.08
N SER A 233 -15.39 -8.19 1.92
CA SER A 233 -15.30 -9.47 1.22
C SER A 233 -15.16 -9.25 -0.28
N ASN A 234 -14.63 -10.24 -0.99
CA ASN A 234 -14.65 -10.24 -2.45
C ASN A 234 -15.95 -10.87 -3.01
N ARG A 235 -16.74 -11.53 -2.16
CA ARG A 235 -17.96 -12.25 -2.54
C ARG A 235 -19.20 -11.56 -1.97
N MET A 236 -20.32 -11.70 -2.68
CA MET A 236 -21.62 -11.34 -2.12
C MET A 236 -22.07 -12.39 -1.09
N PRO A 237 -22.95 -12.05 -0.13
CA PRO A 237 -23.41 -12.99 0.90
C PRO A 237 -24.04 -14.26 0.33
N GLU A 238 -24.81 -14.12 -0.74
CA GLU A 238 -25.44 -15.24 -1.44
C GLU A 238 -24.40 -16.17 -2.10
N GLU A 239 -23.23 -15.62 -2.49
CA GLU A 239 -22.11 -16.40 -3.04
C GLU A 239 -21.27 -17.07 -1.94
N LEU A 240 -21.25 -16.52 -0.72
CA LEU A 240 -20.65 -17.17 0.44
C LEU A 240 -21.40 -18.46 0.80
N GLU A 241 -22.73 -18.48 0.67
CA GLU A 241 -23.54 -19.69 0.88
C GLU A 241 -23.31 -20.75 -0.20
N LYS A 242 -23.25 -20.32 -1.46
CA LYS A 242 -22.93 -21.20 -2.59
C LYS A 242 -21.55 -21.83 -2.46
N ALA A 243 -20.56 -21.08 -1.95
CA ALA A 243 -19.22 -21.58 -1.68
C ALA A 243 -19.19 -22.76 -0.69
N ILE A 244 -20.18 -22.82 0.21
CA ILE A 244 -20.27 -23.83 1.28
C ILE A 244 -21.06 -25.08 0.80
N GLY A 245 -21.65 -25.04 -0.41
CA GLY A 245 -22.30 -26.19 -1.05
C GLY A 245 -23.82 -26.29 -0.88
N GLY A 246 -24.52 -25.22 -0.50
CA GLY A 246 -25.99 -25.20 -0.38
C GLY A 246 -26.69 -24.54 -1.58
N SER A 247 -27.48 -25.29 -2.36
CA SER A 247 -28.35 -24.72 -3.39
C SER A 247 -29.70 -24.28 -2.80
N TYR A 248 -30.06 -23.00 -2.94
CA TYR A 248 -31.40 -22.49 -2.58
C TYR A 248 -32.27 -22.27 -3.82
N SER A 249 -33.50 -22.76 -3.78
CA SER A 249 -34.60 -22.36 -4.68
C SER A 249 -35.58 -21.48 -3.91
N PRO A 250 -35.98 -20.30 -4.42
CA PRO A 250 -36.96 -19.44 -3.74
C PRO A 250 -38.36 -20.06 -3.78
N PRO A 251 -39.21 -19.83 -2.75
CA PRO A 251 -40.59 -20.31 -2.75
C PRO A 251 -41.41 -19.53 -3.80
N ALA A 252 -42.24 -20.25 -4.54
CA ALA A 252 -43.18 -19.66 -5.49
C ALA A 252 -44.22 -18.81 -4.74
N ALA A 253 -44.36 -17.54 -5.15
CA ALA A 253 -45.42 -16.66 -4.68
C ALA A 253 -46.75 -17.07 -5.34
N GLY A 254 -47.73 -17.49 -4.55
CA GLY A 254 -49.08 -17.76 -5.05
C GLY A 254 -50.15 -17.94 -3.97
N GLY A 255 -51.15 -17.06 -3.97
CA GLY A 255 -52.54 -17.42 -3.65
C GLY A 255 -53.06 -17.17 -2.23
N LEU A 256 -53.52 -15.95 -1.95
CA LEU A 256 -54.22 -15.53 -0.73
C LEU A 256 -55.72 -15.92 -0.65
N VAL A 257 -56.18 -16.91 -1.43
CA VAL A 257 -57.63 -17.18 -1.59
C VAL A 257 -58.11 -18.52 -1.01
N GLU A 258 -57.21 -19.42 -0.61
CA GLU A 258 -57.62 -20.78 -0.18
C GLU A 258 -57.88 -20.91 1.35
N LYS A 259 -57.62 -19.85 2.13
CA LYS A 259 -57.78 -19.89 3.61
C LYS A 259 -59.17 -19.49 4.14
N MET A 260 -60.15 -19.22 3.28
CA MET A 260 -61.47 -18.75 3.73
C MET A 260 -62.56 -19.84 3.80
N LEU A 261 -62.27 -21.08 3.37
CA LEU A 261 -63.27 -22.16 3.36
C LEU A 261 -62.67 -23.47 3.91
N ASN A 262 -62.53 -23.57 5.23
CA ASN A 262 -62.70 -24.83 5.96
C ASN A 262 -62.73 -24.59 7.48
N LEU A 263 -63.94 -24.48 8.01
CA LEU A 263 -64.22 -24.52 9.44
C LEU A 263 -64.19 -25.97 9.95
N GLY A 264 -63.35 -26.24 10.95
CA GLY A 264 -63.62 -27.23 11.99
C GLY A 264 -62.99 -28.62 11.83
N LYS A 265 -61.81 -28.81 12.42
CA LYS A 265 -61.42 -29.96 13.28
C LYS A 265 -59.95 -29.84 13.67
N SER A 266 -59.68 -29.49 14.93
CA SER A 266 -58.34 -29.56 15.50
C SER A 266 -57.98 -31.01 15.82
N ARG A 267 -57.01 -31.58 15.11
CA ARG A 267 -56.18 -32.69 15.60
C ARG A 267 -54.72 -32.40 15.29
N LEU A 268 -53.88 -32.65 16.29
CA LEU A 268 -52.43 -32.61 16.25
C LEU A 268 -51.88 -33.34 15.01
N GLY A 269 -51.09 -32.62 14.22
CA GLY A 269 -50.16 -33.15 13.24
C GLY A 269 -49.04 -32.13 13.10
N GLY A 270 -47.82 -32.49 13.48
CA GLY A 270 -46.66 -31.63 13.33
C GLY A 270 -46.38 -31.42 11.86
N GLU A 271 -46.67 -30.22 11.35
CA GLU A 271 -46.17 -29.78 10.05
C GLU A 271 -44.70 -29.41 10.20
N LEU A 272 -43.86 -30.31 9.67
CA LEU A 272 -42.44 -30.13 9.42
C LEU A 272 -42.23 -28.94 8.47
N PHE A 273 -41.75 -27.82 9.02
CA PHE A 273 -41.01 -26.85 8.22
C PHE A 273 -39.71 -27.51 7.73
N GLY A 274 -39.47 -27.44 6.43
CA GLY A 274 -38.24 -27.90 5.80
C GLY A 274 -37.02 -27.28 6.48
N GLN A 275 -35.98 -28.11 6.69
CA GLN A 275 -34.72 -27.71 7.32
C GLN A 275 -34.04 -26.62 6.49
N THR A 276 -34.18 -25.36 6.89
CA THR A 276 -33.28 -24.29 6.44
C THR A 276 -31.91 -24.54 7.07
N SER A 277 -30.82 -24.33 6.31
CA SER A 277 -29.47 -24.52 6.81
C SER A 277 -29.20 -23.54 7.98
N ASP A 278 -28.49 -23.99 9.03
CA ASP A 278 -28.03 -23.12 10.15
C ASP A 278 -27.29 -21.85 9.63
N PHE A 279 -26.75 -21.93 8.41
CA PHE A 279 -26.04 -20.84 7.75
C PHE A 279 -26.97 -19.81 7.10
N ALA A 280 -28.06 -20.23 6.46
CA ALA A 280 -29.07 -19.32 5.93
C ALA A 280 -29.65 -18.45 7.05
N ALA A 281 -29.89 -19.04 8.22
CA ALA A 281 -30.33 -18.30 9.41
C ALA A 281 -29.29 -17.27 9.89
N PHE A 282 -27.99 -17.54 9.73
CA PHE A 282 -26.93 -16.56 10.01
C PHE A 282 -26.86 -15.44 8.98
N LEU A 283 -27.00 -15.74 7.69
CA LEU A 283 -27.05 -14.72 6.64
C LEU A 283 -28.22 -13.76 6.85
N GLU A 284 -29.37 -14.24 7.29
CA GLU A 284 -30.50 -13.38 7.66
C GLU A 284 -30.17 -12.45 8.85
N VAL A 285 -29.45 -12.96 9.86
CA VAL A 285 -28.93 -12.10 10.94
C VAL A 285 -27.94 -11.08 10.36
N LEU A 286 -27.00 -11.49 9.52
CA LEU A 286 -26.01 -10.59 8.92
C LEU A 286 -26.69 -9.48 8.09
N LYS A 287 -27.71 -9.85 7.30
CA LYS A 287 -28.59 -8.94 6.52
C LYS A 287 -29.34 -7.94 7.39
N ALA A 288 -29.80 -8.34 8.56
CA ALA A 288 -30.45 -7.42 9.50
C ALA A 288 -29.46 -6.52 10.25
N ARG A 289 -28.23 -6.98 10.48
CA ARG A 289 -27.23 -6.32 11.33
C ARG A 289 -26.22 -5.46 10.57
N CYS A 290 -26.04 -5.65 9.26
CA CYS A 290 -25.09 -4.89 8.44
C CYS A 290 -25.79 -4.24 7.25
N ASP A 291 -25.38 -3.02 6.90
CA ASP A 291 -25.73 -2.45 5.60
C ASP A 291 -24.84 -3.09 4.54
N PHE A 292 -25.44 -3.60 3.46
CA PHE A 292 -24.71 -4.23 2.36
C PHE A 292 -24.40 -3.22 1.27
N TRP A 293 -23.14 -3.19 0.85
CA TRP A 293 -22.70 -2.33 -0.23
C TRP A 293 -21.82 -3.12 -1.19
N HIS A 294 -22.18 -3.14 -2.47
CA HIS A 294 -21.40 -3.76 -3.53
C HIS A 294 -20.67 -2.70 -4.35
N MET A 295 -19.38 -2.90 -4.60
CA MET A 295 -18.55 -2.03 -5.45
C MET A 295 -18.40 -2.65 -6.84
N GLU A 296 -19.08 -2.05 -7.83
CA GLU A 296 -19.10 -2.50 -9.24
C GLU A 296 -17.88 -2.05 -10.06
N SER A 297 -16.75 -1.72 -9.43
CA SER A 297 -15.54 -1.32 -10.17
C SER A 297 -14.74 -2.56 -10.56
N THR A 298 -14.38 -2.69 -11.84
CA THR A 298 -13.50 -3.76 -12.36
C THR A 298 -12.05 -3.31 -12.51
N GLN A 299 -11.80 -2.02 -12.27
CA GLN A 299 -10.51 -1.38 -12.45
C GLN A 299 -9.78 -1.30 -11.11
N ASP A 300 -8.53 -1.78 -11.09
CA ASP A 300 -7.64 -1.58 -9.95
C ASP A 300 -7.30 -0.09 -9.88
N TRP A 301 -7.84 0.62 -8.87
CA TRP A 301 -7.65 2.08 -8.74
C TRP A 301 -6.18 2.48 -8.57
N ARG A 302 -5.30 1.51 -8.27
CA ARG A 302 -3.85 1.70 -8.13
C ARG A 302 -3.10 1.62 -9.46
N ARG A 303 -3.73 1.10 -10.53
CA ARG A 303 -3.13 0.94 -11.85
C ARG A 303 -3.56 2.09 -12.77
N THR A 304 -2.69 3.09 -12.88
CA THR A 304 -2.88 4.29 -13.72
C THR A 304 -3.08 3.97 -15.22
N GLU A 305 -2.63 2.79 -15.67
CA GLU A 305 -2.43 2.44 -17.08
C GLU A 305 -3.69 1.98 -17.83
N ASN A 306 -4.69 1.40 -17.15
CA ASN A 306 -5.91 0.90 -17.83
C ASN A 306 -6.83 2.01 -18.38
N ARG A 307 -6.58 3.28 -18.04
CA ARG A 307 -7.38 4.40 -18.56
C ARG A 307 -7.09 4.70 -20.03
N LYS A 308 -5.87 4.41 -20.54
CA LYS A 308 -5.50 4.70 -21.94
C LYS A 308 -6.08 3.67 -22.91
N ALA A 309 -6.11 2.39 -22.54
CA ALA A 309 -6.63 1.31 -23.41
C ALA A 309 -8.12 1.48 -23.75
N MET A 310 -8.92 1.99 -22.81
CA MET A 310 -10.37 2.22 -23.02
C MET A 310 -10.68 3.50 -23.81
N LEU A 311 -9.82 4.52 -23.72
CA LEU A 311 -10.00 5.77 -24.48
C LEU A 311 -9.65 5.59 -25.96
N THR A 312 -8.75 4.66 -26.29
CA THR A 312 -8.46 4.31 -27.69
C THR A 312 -9.56 3.46 -28.33
N ASP A 313 -10.21 2.58 -27.57
CA ASP A 313 -11.30 1.72 -28.07
C ASP A 313 -12.65 2.43 -28.21
N SER A 314 -12.91 3.45 -27.40
CA SER A 314 -14.16 4.21 -27.47
C SER A 314 -14.21 5.25 -28.60
N THR A 315 -13.05 5.64 -29.15
CA THR A 315 -12.96 6.56 -30.30
C THR A 315 -13.03 5.86 -31.67
N SER A 316 -12.81 4.54 -31.75
CA SER A 316 -12.91 3.79 -33.01
C SER A 316 -14.36 3.36 -33.33
N ALA A 317 -15.21 3.20 -32.32
CA ALA A 317 -16.60 2.76 -32.48
C ALA A 317 -17.59 3.89 -32.89
N ALA A 318 -17.17 5.16 -32.84
CA ALA A 318 -18.07 6.31 -33.07
C ALA A 318 -18.03 6.88 -34.51
N HIS A 319 -17.25 6.29 -35.43
CA HIS A 319 -17.08 6.78 -36.80
C HIS A 319 -17.38 5.77 -37.91
N SER A 320 -18.37 4.90 -37.74
CA SER A 320 -18.86 4.07 -38.85
C SER A 320 -20.38 3.91 -38.88
N VAL A 321 -21.10 5.01 -39.11
CA VAL A 321 -22.46 4.92 -39.67
C VAL A 321 -22.59 6.00 -40.76
N VAL A 322 -23.03 5.56 -41.95
CA VAL A 322 -23.37 6.31 -43.18
C VAL A 322 -22.27 6.40 -44.26
N ARG A 323 -22.15 5.37 -45.13
CA ARG A 323 -22.66 5.39 -46.54
C ARG A 323 -22.34 4.08 -47.29
N ALA A 324 -23.24 3.74 -48.21
CA ALA A 324 -23.38 2.47 -48.93
C ALA A 324 -22.37 2.23 -50.11
N TYR A 325 -22.20 0.93 -50.43
CA TYR A 325 -21.54 0.22 -51.56
C TYR A 325 -21.66 0.82 -53.00
N PRO A 326 -20.94 0.32 -54.07
CA PRO A 326 -20.24 -0.99 -54.21
C PRO A 326 -18.85 -1.07 -54.92
N GLN A 327 -18.20 -2.23 -54.69
CA GLN A 327 -17.32 -3.07 -55.55
C GLN A 327 -16.00 -2.52 -56.13
N VAL A 328 -14.88 -3.22 -55.86
CA VAL A 328 -14.06 -4.01 -56.82
C VAL A 328 -12.93 -4.78 -56.09
N ALA A 329 -12.87 -6.09 -56.38
CA ALA A 329 -11.77 -7.07 -56.43
C ALA A 329 -10.58 -7.08 -55.42
N ASN A 330 -10.51 -8.21 -54.70
CA ASN A 330 -9.43 -9.19 -54.49
C ASN A 330 -7.93 -8.82 -54.31
N ASP A 331 -7.35 -9.65 -53.43
CA ASP A 331 -5.96 -10.08 -53.24
C ASP A 331 -5.01 -9.16 -52.47
N ASP A 332 -4.80 -9.49 -51.17
CA ASP A 332 -3.49 -9.51 -50.48
C ASP A 332 -3.62 -9.68 -48.94
N LEU A 333 -4.31 -10.74 -48.48
CA LEU A 333 -4.43 -11.08 -47.04
C LEU A 333 -3.78 -12.42 -46.71
N ALA A 334 -2.47 -12.53 -46.95
CA ALA A 334 -1.67 -13.65 -46.45
C ALA A 334 -0.31 -13.24 -45.83
N GLN A 335 0.04 -11.95 -45.80
CA GLN A 335 1.33 -11.50 -45.23
C GLN A 335 1.23 -10.69 -43.93
N ASN A 336 0.07 -10.09 -43.63
CA ASN A 336 -0.08 -9.22 -42.45
C ASN A 336 -0.31 -9.95 -41.11
N GLY A 337 -0.49 -11.28 -41.13
CA GLY A 337 -0.72 -12.09 -39.92
C GLY A 337 0.56 -12.46 -39.17
N ALA A 338 1.71 -12.49 -39.85
CA ALA A 338 2.98 -12.87 -39.23
C ALA A 338 3.70 -11.67 -38.59
N GLU A 339 3.60 -10.47 -39.18
CA GLU A 339 4.22 -9.25 -38.65
C GLU A 339 3.48 -8.72 -37.41
N ALA A 340 2.14 -8.81 -37.38
CA ALA A 340 1.34 -8.38 -36.22
C ALA A 340 1.56 -9.26 -34.97
N ALA A 341 1.83 -10.56 -35.16
CA ALA A 341 2.15 -11.48 -34.07
C ALA A 341 3.57 -11.28 -33.51
N GLN A 342 4.46 -10.68 -34.30
CA GLN A 342 5.82 -10.35 -33.88
C GLN A 342 5.87 -8.97 -33.17
N GLU A 343 5.05 -8.01 -33.59
CA GLU A 343 4.89 -6.69 -32.92
C GLU A 343 4.23 -6.77 -31.53
N GLU A 344 3.41 -7.79 -31.23
CA GLU A 344 2.85 -7.99 -29.89
C GLU A 344 3.87 -8.54 -28.88
N ARG A 345 4.93 -9.23 -29.33
CA ARG A 345 5.98 -9.78 -28.44
C ARG A 345 7.05 -8.76 -28.03
N GLU A 346 7.16 -7.63 -28.73
CA GLU A 346 8.21 -6.62 -28.49
C GLU A 346 7.67 -5.32 -27.83
N ARG A 347 6.48 -5.35 -27.23
CA ARG A 347 6.05 -4.30 -26.31
C ARG A 347 6.73 -4.52 -24.96
N GLY A 348 7.84 -3.84 -24.73
CA GLY A 348 8.60 -3.91 -23.48
C GLY A 348 7.72 -3.59 -22.26
N THR A 349 7.23 -4.62 -21.58
CA THR A 349 6.55 -4.52 -20.29
C THR A 349 7.57 -4.02 -19.28
N GLN A 350 7.42 -2.78 -18.81
CA GLN A 350 8.33 -2.19 -17.82
C GLN A 350 8.31 -3.05 -16.54
N MET A 351 9.41 -3.70 -16.16
CA MET A 351 9.44 -4.60 -15.00
C MET A 351 9.80 -3.83 -13.71
N PRO A 352 9.28 -4.22 -12.52
CA PRO A 352 9.66 -3.61 -11.25
C PRO A 352 11.15 -3.78 -10.93
N ALA A 353 11.76 -2.82 -10.24
CA ALA A 353 13.23 -2.71 -10.08
C ALA A 353 13.95 -3.91 -9.43
N MET A 354 13.27 -4.70 -8.59
CA MET A 354 13.82 -5.92 -7.97
C MET A 354 13.23 -7.22 -8.56
N TYR A 355 12.61 -7.12 -9.74
CA TYR A 355 12.07 -8.23 -10.50
C TYR A 355 12.90 -8.41 -11.77
N PHE A 356 13.51 -9.58 -11.92
CA PHE A 356 14.39 -9.92 -13.04
C PHE A 356 13.75 -11.00 -13.91
N SER A 357 13.90 -10.87 -15.22
CA SER A 357 13.59 -11.94 -16.17
C SER A 357 14.68 -13.00 -16.15
N SER A 358 14.34 -14.25 -16.46
CA SER A 358 15.32 -15.32 -16.66
C SER A 358 16.21 -15.08 -17.90
N SER A 359 15.79 -14.19 -18.79
CA SER A 359 16.60 -13.70 -19.92
C SER A 359 17.61 -12.62 -19.52
N ASP A 360 17.53 -12.06 -18.31
CA ASP A 360 18.46 -11.03 -17.85
C ASP A 360 19.80 -11.68 -17.49
N GLY A 361 20.90 -11.15 -18.02
CA GLY A 361 22.23 -11.74 -17.86
C GLY A 361 22.63 -11.94 -16.39
N GLU A 362 23.37 -13.02 -16.11
CA GLU A 362 23.86 -13.40 -14.77
C GLU A 362 24.61 -12.26 -14.04
N GLU A 363 25.21 -11.34 -14.78
CA GLU A 363 25.91 -10.16 -14.23
C GLU A 363 24.94 -9.12 -13.59
N LEU A 364 23.74 -8.95 -14.14
CA LEU A 364 22.72 -8.06 -13.59
C LEU A 364 22.09 -8.64 -12.33
N TRP A 365 21.80 -9.95 -12.35
CA TRP A 365 21.36 -10.69 -11.18
C TRP A 365 22.40 -10.65 -10.06
N ALA A 366 23.66 -10.88 -10.41
CA ALA A 366 24.80 -10.73 -9.53
C ALA A 366 24.91 -9.34 -8.88
N ALA A 367 24.75 -8.29 -9.68
CA ALA A 367 24.76 -6.91 -9.19
C ALA A 367 23.59 -6.62 -8.25
N ALA A 368 22.39 -7.13 -8.55
CA ALA A 368 21.22 -6.99 -7.70
C ALA A 368 21.40 -7.69 -6.35
N LEU A 369 21.94 -8.92 -6.35
CA LEU A 369 22.27 -9.66 -5.13
C LEU A 369 23.28 -8.90 -4.27
N ARG A 370 24.37 -8.38 -4.86
CA ARG A 370 25.35 -7.53 -4.15
C ARG A 370 24.71 -6.30 -3.50
N ARG A 371 23.76 -5.65 -4.19
CA ARG A 371 23.02 -4.48 -3.67
C ARG A 371 22.07 -4.83 -2.53
N THR A 372 21.57 -6.06 -2.49
CA THR A 372 20.62 -6.52 -1.48
C THR A 372 21.32 -7.03 -0.21
N ALA A 373 22.61 -7.41 -0.32
CA ALA A 373 23.38 -8.17 0.65
C ALA A 373 24.10 -7.39 1.78
N ASN A 374 24.04 -6.06 1.83
CA ASN A 374 24.94 -5.23 2.68
C ASN A 374 26.45 -5.59 2.53
N ALA A 375 26.91 -5.99 1.34
CA ALA A 375 28.31 -6.40 1.12
C ALA A 375 29.24 -5.20 0.91
N ALA A 376 29.52 -4.45 1.97
CA ALA A 376 30.54 -3.40 1.95
C ALA A 376 31.98 -3.94 2.10
N GLN A 377 32.21 -5.27 2.23
CA GLN A 377 33.55 -5.77 2.63
C GLN A 377 34.10 -7.07 1.99
N SER A 378 33.53 -7.68 0.93
CA SER A 378 34.23 -8.80 0.27
C SER A 378 34.16 -8.81 -1.24
N SER A 379 35.35 -8.78 -1.87
CA SER A 379 35.61 -8.93 -3.30
C SER A 379 35.47 -10.36 -3.82
N ALA A 380 34.59 -11.18 -3.23
CA ALA A 380 34.45 -12.59 -3.59
C ALA A 380 33.24 -12.82 -4.52
N ASP A 381 33.38 -13.76 -5.44
CA ASP A 381 32.32 -14.24 -6.32
C ASP A 381 31.08 -14.67 -5.51
N ILE A 382 29.89 -14.44 -6.08
CA ILE A 382 28.57 -14.68 -5.47
C ILE A 382 28.33 -16.15 -5.05
N ARG A 383 29.15 -17.07 -5.56
CA ARG A 383 29.13 -18.48 -5.16
C ARG A 383 29.63 -18.70 -3.72
N ASP A 384 30.35 -17.73 -3.13
CA ASP A 384 30.94 -17.79 -1.79
C ASP A 384 30.38 -16.74 -0.81
N TRP A 385 29.07 -16.41 -0.89
CA TRP A 385 28.40 -15.56 0.11
C TRP A 385 28.32 -16.23 1.51
N GLY A 386 28.85 -17.44 1.69
CA GLY A 386 28.92 -18.10 2.99
C GLY A 386 27.55 -18.26 3.65
N TRP A 387 26.57 -18.76 2.89
CA TRP A 387 25.23 -19.03 3.38
C TRP A 387 25.25 -20.03 4.52
N GLU A 388 24.52 -19.74 5.60
CA GLU A 388 24.38 -20.65 6.73
C GLU A 388 22.98 -21.27 6.74
N PRO A 389 22.83 -22.57 7.01
CA PRO A 389 21.53 -23.16 7.25
C PRO A 389 21.02 -22.77 8.65
N ALA A 390 19.74 -22.44 8.77
CA ALA A 390 19.09 -22.20 10.06
C ALA A 390 17.89 -23.13 10.25
N THR A 391 17.51 -23.37 11.50
CA THR A 391 16.29 -24.14 11.81
C THR A 391 15.37 -23.30 12.71
N LEU A 392 14.15 -23.08 12.26
CA LEU A 392 13.08 -22.44 13.02
C LEU A 392 12.11 -23.49 13.56
N ILE A 393 11.43 -23.18 14.67
CA ILE A 393 10.40 -24.05 15.24
C ILE A 393 9.03 -23.42 14.99
N VAL A 394 8.22 -24.06 14.15
CA VAL A 394 6.86 -23.62 13.81
C VAL A 394 5.88 -24.64 14.39
N TYR A 395 5.11 -24.25 15.42
CA TYR A 395 4.14 -25.13 16.09
C TYR A 395 4.71 -26.51 16.51
N GLY A 396 5.99 -26.56 16.91
CA GLY A 396 6.68 -27.79 17.32
C GLY A 396 7.34 -28.57 16.18
N ARG A 397 7.11 -28.20 14.90
CA ARG A 397 7.81 -28.75 13.74
C ARG A 397 9.07 -27.94 13.43
N ARG A 398 10.15 -28.64 13.04
CA ARG A 398 11.42 -28.02 12.59
C ARG A 398 11.30 -27.60 11.13
N LEU A 399 11.45 -26.30 10.87
CA LEU A 399 11.52 -25.68 9.56
C LEU A 399 12.98 -25.38 9.22
N VAL A 400 13.52 -26.02 8.19
CA VAL A 400 14.90 -25.79 7.74
C VAL A 400 14.91 -24.65 6.73
N VAL A 401 15.73 -23.64 6.98
CA VAL A 401 16.03 -22.55 6.06
C VAL A 401 17.40 -22.86 5.45
N PRO A 402 17.47 -23.22 4.16
CA PRO A 402 18.68 -23.79 3.56
C PRO A 402 19.82 -22.75 3.45
N ARG A 403 19.46 -21.50 3.19
CA ARG A 403 20.41 -20.40 2.99
C ARG A 403 19.89 -19.14 3.67
N GLN A 404 20.52 -18.75 4.79
CA GLN A 404 20.29 -17.46 5.43
C GLN A 404 21.58 -16.79 5.85
N ARG A 405 21.55 -15.46 5.91
CA ARG A 405 22.63 -14.63 6.45
C ARG A 405 22.11 -13.23 6.71
N ASP A 406 22.51 -12.61 7.82
CA ASP A 406 22.24 -11.19 8.15
C ASP A 406 20.77 -10.76 7.95
N GLY A 407 19.83 -11.63 8.35
CA GLY A 407 18.38 -11.34 8.24
C GLY A 407 17.79 -11.47 6.83
N ALA A 408 18.59 -11.89 5.84
CA ALA A 408 18.15 -12.28 4.50
C ALA A 408 18.10 -13.81 4.34
N SER A 409 17.15 -14.30 3.54
CA SER A 409 17.08 -15.71 3.16
C SER A 409 16.98 -15.88 1.64
N SER A 410 17.65 -16.92 1.12
CA SER A 410 17.66 -17.27 -0.30
C SER A 410 17.02 -18.62 -0.52
N TRP A 411 16.12 -18.69 -1.50
CA TRP A 411 15.35 -19.89 -1.84
C TRP A 411 15.31 -20.10 -3.34
N LYS A 412 15.40 -21.37 -3.76
CA LYS A 412 14.90 -21.77 -5.07
C LYS A 412 13.39 -21.91 -5.00
N PHE A 413 12.68 -21.54 -6.07
CA PHE A 413 11.22 -21.62 -6.12
C PHE A 413 10.70 -23.00 -5.69
N ALA A 414 11.26 -24.07 -6.26
CA ALA A 414 10.87 -25.45 -5.96
C ALA A 414 11.03 -25.82 -4.47
N GLU A 415 12.09 -25.34 -3.81
CA GLU A 415 12.31 -25.60 -2.38
C GLU A 415 11.23 -24.91 -1.53
N LEU A 416 10.90 -23.66 -1.87
CA LEU A 416 9.94 -22.84 -1.13
C LEU A 416 8.51 -23.41 -1.20
N VAL A 417 8.07 -23.86 -2.37
CA VAL A 417 6.69 -24.32 -2.58
C VAL A 417 6.48 -25.82 -2.36
N SER A 418 7.54 -26.60 -2.11
CA SER A 418 7.48 -28.07 -1.97
C SER A 418 6.65 -28.57 -0.78
N SER A 419 6.91 -28.07 0.44
CA SER A 419 6.28 -28.58 1.67
C SER A 419 5.92 -27.50 2.70
N LEU A 420 6.09 -26.23 2.36
CA LEU A 420 5.83 -25.12 3.28
C LEU A 420 4.36 -24.69 3.25
N GLY A 421 3.82 -24.39 4.43
CA GLY A 421 2.45 -23.94 4.62
C GLY A 421 2.34 -22.48 5.07
N PRO A 422 1.10 -21.96 5.19
CA PRO A 422 0.85 -20.57 5.57
C PRO A 422 1.52 -20.15 6.89
N ALA A 423 1.49 -21.02 7.89
CA ALA A 423 2.14 -20.80 9.18
C ALA A 423 3.66 -20.65 9.08
N ASP A 424 4.29 -21.39 8.17
CA ASP A 424 5.73 -21.31 7.94
C ASP A 424 6.08 -19.99 7.28
N PHE A 425 5.31 -19.58 6.26
CA PHE A 425 5.54 -18.32 5.56
C PHE A 425 5.42 -17.11 6.49
N ILE A 426 4.42 -17.07 7.37
CA ILE A 426 4.29 -16.00 8.38
C ILE A 426 5.47 -16.02 9.34
N THR A 427 5.89 -17.21 9.79
CA THR A 427 7.03 -17.33 10.70
C THR A 427 8.34 -16.91 10.03
N LEU A 428 8.56 -17.29 8.77
CA LEU A 428 9.70 -16.85 7.96
C LEU A 428 9.69 -15.33 7.82
N ALA A 429 8.56 -14.74 7.41
CA ALA A 429 8.41 -13.30 7.22
C ALA A 429 8.61 -12.50 8.52
N SER A 430 8.35 -13.11 9.67
CA SER A 430 8.61 -12.51 10.98
C SER A 430 10.08 -12.57 11.43
N ASN A 431 10.86 -13.53 10.91
CA ASN A 431 12.27 -13.72 11.28
C ASN A 431 13.26 -13.11 10.27
N TYR A 432 12.86 -12.94 9.01
CA TYR A 432 13.71 -12.40 7.94
C TYR A 432 13.06 -11.17 7.31
N HIS A 433 13.87 -10.13 7.09
CA HIS A 433 13.41 -8.90 6.45
C HIS A 433 13.57 -8.91 4.92
N THR A 434 14.30 -9.87 4.36
CA THR A 434 14.60 -9.92 2.92
C THR A 434 14.59 -11.34 2.38
N PHE A 435 13.92 -11.51 1.24
CA PHE A 435 13.76 -12.79 0.55
C PHE A 435 14.27 -12.67 -0.88
N ILE A 436 15.16 -13.60 -1.24
CA ILE A 436 15.69 -13.75 -2.59
C ILE A 436 15.14 -15.06 -3.13
N ILE A 437 14.26 -14.97 -4.14
CA ILE A 437 13.64 -16.12 -4.79
C ILE A 437 14.20 -16.26 -6.20
N ASP A 438 14.76 -17.42 -6.49
CA ASP A 438 15.37 -17.72 -7.77
C ASP A 438 14.65 -18.85 -8.51
N GLU A 439 14.81 -18.89 -9.83
CA GLU A 439 14.27 -19.91 -10.75
C GLU A 439 12.74 -20.04 -10.66
N VAL A 440 12.00 -18.93 -10.67
CA VAL A 440 10.53 -18.96 -10.66
C VAL A 440 10.01 -19.25 -12.09
N PRO A 441 9.41 -20.42 -12.35
CA PRO A 441 8.92 -20.77 -13.67
C PRO A 441 7.60 -20.05 -13.96
N VAL A 442 7.18 -20.07 -15.23
CA VAL A 442 5.80 -19.73 -15.58
C VAL A 442 4.85 -20.75 -14.92
N LEU A 443 3.93 -20.27 -14.09
CA LEU A 443 3.02 -21.12 -13.32
C LEU A 443 1.82 -21.50 -14.17
N SER A 444 1.95 -22.58 -14.93
CA SER A 444 0.88 -23.16 -15.75
C SER A 444 -0.19 -23.87 -14.90
N ILE A 445 -1.28 -24.31 -15.54
CA ILE A 445 -2.42 -24.95 -14.86
C ILE A 445 -1.98 -26.22 -14.11
N SER A 446 -0.99 -26.95 -14.62
CA SER A 446 -0.44 -28.14 -13.97
C SER A 446 0.31 -27.86 -12.65
N MET A 447 0.69 -26.59 -12.39
CA MET A 447 1.40 -26.15 -11.18
C MET A 447 0.49 -25.36 -10.21
N LYS A 448 -0.81 -25.68 -10.20
CA LYS A 448 -1.83 -24.96 -9.43
C LYS A 448 -1.58 -24.94 -7.92
N ASN A 449 -1.07 -26.04 -7.36
CA ASN A 449 -0.79 -26.15 -5.93
C ASN A 449 0.41 -25.29 -5.52
N GLU A 450 1.46 -25.28 -6.34
CA GLU A 450 2.65 -24.46 -6.22
C GLU A 450 2.29 -22.98 -6.33
N ALA A 451 1.46 -22.63 -7.30
CA ALA A 451 0.94 -21.28 -7.47
C ALA A 451 0.20 -20.79 -6.22
N ARG A 452 -0.71 -21.60 -5.65
CA ARG A 452 -1.46 -21.24 -4.43
C ARG A 452 -0.56 -21.02 -3.22
N ARG A 453 0.46 -21.85 -3.05
CA ARG A 453 1.46 -21.71 -1.99
C ARG A 453 2.29 -20.45 -2.19
N PHE A 454 2.69 -20.16 -3.42
CA PHE A 454 3.44 -18.95 -3.75
C PHE A 454 2.61 -17.67 -3.51
N ILE A 455 1.33 -17.66 -3.87
CA ILE A 455 0.41 -16.56 -3.55
C ILE A 455 0.34 -16.34 -2.03
N THR A 456 0.20 -17.42 -1.26
CA THR A 456 0.15 -17.34 0.21
C THR A 456 1.46 -16.82 0.81
N PHE A 457 2.60 -17.18 0.22
CA PHE A 457 3.90 -16.66 0.62
C PHE A 457 4.04 -15.17 0.34
N LEU A 458 3.71 -14.72 -0.87
CA LEU A 458 3.67 -13.30 -1.23
C LEU A 458 2.74 -12.53 -0.29
N ASP A 459 1.64 -13.17 0.12
CA ASP A 459 0.70 -12.57 1.03
C ASP A 459 1.32 -12.29 2.41
N ALA A 460 2.03 -13.29 2.96
CA ALA A 460 2.74 -13.18 4.23
C ALA A 460 3.88 -12.15 4.20
N LEU A 461 4.63 -12.08 3.09
CA LEU A 461 5.69 -11.08 2.92
C LEU A 461 5.13 -9.67 2.88
N TYR A 462 4.03 -9.48 2.15
CA TYR A 462 3.36 -8.20 2.02
C TYR A 462 2.86 -7.68 3.38
N GLU A 463 2.17 -8.54 4.14
CA GLU A 463 1.65 -8.19 5.47
C GLU A 463 2.78 -7.85 6.46
N SER A 464 3.90 -8.56 6.37
CA SER A 464 5.07 -8.35 7.22
C SER A 464 6.02 -7.25 6.71
N ARG A 465 5.70 -6.62 5.57
CA ARG A 465 6.51 -5.59 4.90
C ARG A 465 7.95 -6.01 4.59
N CYS A 466 8.14 -7.28 4.22
CA CYS A 466 9.44 -7.82 3.83
C CYS A 466 9.87 -7.33 2.44
N LYS A 467 11.18 -7.36 2.16
CA LYS A 467 11.73 -7.12 0.82
C LYS A 467 11.69 -8.39 -0.01
N LEU A 468 11.35 -8.27 -1.28
CA LEU A 468 11.39 -9.37 -2.24
C LEU A 468 12.31 -9.02 -3.40
N VAL A 469 13.25 -9.92 -3.69
CA VAL A 469 14.05 -9.94 -4.91
C VAL A 469 13.70 -11.23 -5.61
N ILE A 470 13.29 -11.14 -6.87
CA ILE A 470 12.76 -12.30 -7.60
C ILE A 470 13.35 -12.35 -9.00
N ARG A 471 13.74 -13.56 -9.43
CA ARG A 471 14.06 -13.88 -10.82
C ARG A 471 13.05 -14.89 -11.35
N ALA A 472 12.37 -14.55 -12.43
CA ALA A 472 11.25 -15.33 -12.98
C ALA A 472 11.30 -15.43 -14.51
N GLU A 473 10.68 -16.46 -15.09
CA GLU A 473 10.67 -16.68 -16.55
C GLU A 473 9.78 -15.70 -17.35
N ALA A 474 8.79 -15.10 -16.70
CA ALA A 474 7.88 -14.12 -17.30
C ALA A 474 7.71 -12.88 -16.42
N GLY A 475 7.17 -11.79 -16.97
CA GLY A 475 6.81 -10.60 -16.21
C GLY A 475 5.69 -10.85 -15.19
N PRO A 476 5.52 -9.98 -14.16
CA PRO A 476 4.55 -10.21 -13.09
C PRO A 476 3.10 -10.41 -13.55
N ASP A 477 2.71 -9.77 -14.67
CA ASP A 477 1.36 -9.84 -15.24
C ASP A 477 1.10 -11.07 -16.10
N ASP A 478 2.11 -11.88 -16.43
CA ASP A 478 1.99 -13.13 -17.20
C ASP A 478 2.54 -14.36 -16.46
N LEU A 479 2.99 -14.17 -15.21
CA LEU A 479 3.63 -15.21 -14.41
C LEU A 479 2.67 -16.35 -14.03
N PHE A 480 1.38 -16.07 -13.81
CA PHE A 480 0.42 -17.12 -13.44
C PHE A 480 -0.63 -17.35 -14.54
N PHE A 481 -0.74 -18.61 -14.94
CA PHE A 481 -1.73 -19.17 -15.85
C PHE A 481 -1.94 -18.39 -17.17
N PRO A 482 -0.88 -18.10 -17.95
CA PRO A 482 -1.00 -17.31 -19.19
C PRO A 482 -1.89 -17.98 -20.25
N GLU A 483 -1.95 -19.31 -20.29
CA GLU A 483 -2.77 -20.10 -21.25
C GLU A 483 -4.28 -19.80 -21.17
N LYS A 484 -4.79 -19.46 -19.98
CA LYS A 484 -6.22 -19.10 -19.82
C LYS A 484 -6.57 -17.76 -20.48
N ARG A 485 -5.60 -16.84 -20.64
CA ARG A 485 -5.81 -15.59 -21.38
C ARG A 485 -5.89 -15.83 -22.88
N ALA A 486 -5.04 -16.70 -23.43
CA ALA A 486 -5.03 -17.00 -24.87
C ALA A 486 -6.36 -17.61 -25.36
N ARG A 487 -7.01 -18.46 -24.55
CA ARG A 487 -8.34 -19.04 -24.88
C ARG A 487 -9.50 -18.04 -24.78
N ALA A 488 -9.37 -16.96 -24.01
CA ALA A 488 -10.43 -15.96 -23.84
C ALA A 488 -10.52 -14.95 -25.01
N VAL A 489 -9.55 -14.94 -25.92
CA VAL A 489 -9.43 -13.96 -27.02
C VAL A 489 -9.90 -14.53 -28.37
N ALA A 490 -10.13 -15.84 -28.50
CA ALA A 490 -10.64 -16.42 -29.75
C ALA A 490 -12.19 -16.25 -29.84
N PRO A 491 -12.72 -15.61 -30.89
CA PRO A 491 -14.16 -15.53 -31.10
C PRO A 491 -14.69 -16.88 -31.63
N ASP A 492 -15.80 -17.34 -31.05
CA ASP A 492 -16.55 -18.53 -31.46
C ASP A 492 -16.76 -18.56 -32.99
N THR A 493 -16.11 -19.51 -33.66
CA THR A 493 -16.48 -19.96 -35.00
C THR A 493 -16.79 -21.45 -34.95
N ALA A 494 -17.87 -21.80 -35.64
CA ALA A 494 -18.68 -22.99 -35.43
C ALA A 494 -17.99 -24.33 -35.70
N HIS A 495 -18.53 -25.35 -35.03
CA HIS A 495 -18.30 -26.79 -35.15
C HIS A 495 -17.91 -27.33 -36.54
N THR A 496 -16.86 -28.17 -36.56
CA THR A 496 -16.85 -29.44 -37.30
C THR A 496 -16.05 -30.49 -36.52
N ALA A 497 -16.64 -31.68 -36.39
CA ALA A 497 -16.07 -32.86 -35.75
C ALA A 497 -15.27 -33.70 -36.76
N ALA A 498 -14.10 -34.21 -36.35
CA ALA A 498 -13.55 -35.52 -36.72
C ALA A 498 -12.25 -35.83 -35.95
N ASP A 499 -12.34 -36.87 -35.10
CA ASP A 499 -11.37 -37.81 -34.53
C ASP A 499 -9.84 -37.60 -34.59
N GLY A 500 -9.19 -37.85 -33.44
CA GLY A 500 -7.87 -38.49 -33.40
C GLY A 500 -6.89 -38.08 -32.28
N ASP A 501 -7.07 -38.70 -31.10
CA ASP A 501 -6.01 -39.22 -30.22
C ASP A 501 -5.41 -38.41 -29.03
N GLU A 502 -5.42 -39.12 -27.89
CA GLU A 502 -4.70 -39.01 -26.60
C GLU A 502 -4.55 -37.69 -25.82
N GLY A 503 -5.33 -37.55 -24.74
CA GLY A 503 -5.08 -36.56 -23.67
C GLY A 503 -6.10 -36.50 -22.52
N ALA A 504 -6.88 -37.55 -22.29
CA ALA A 504 -7.92 -37.58 -21.25
C ALA A 504 -7.52 -38.50 -20.08
N ASP A 505 -6.77 -37.98 -19.09
CA ASP A 505 -6.74 -38.54 -17.72
C ASP A 505 -6.05 -37.59 -16.72
N ALA A 506 -6.62 -36.43 -16.44
CA ALA A 506 -6.22 -35.62 -15.27
C ALA A 506 -7.45 -35.13 -14.49
N THR A 507 -8.48 -34.67 -15.21
CA THR A 507 -9.70 -34.14 -14.60
C THR A 507 -10.56 -35.21 -13.92
N TYR A 508 -10.58 -36.45 -14.45
CA TYR A 508 -11.32 -37.57 -13.86
C TYR A 508 -10.63 -38.10 -12.60
N SER A 509 -9.30 -38.21 -12.65
CA SER A 509 -8.46 -38.59 -11.52
C SER A 509 -8.46 -37.50 -10.43
N GLU A 510 -8.56 -36.21 -10.79
CA GLU A 510 -8.72 -35.08 -9.86
C GLU A 510 -10.05 -35.09 -9.11
N THR A 511 -11.17 -35.35 -9.79
CA THR A 511 -12.48 -35.37 -9.11
C THR A 511 -12.56 -36.53 -8.11
N ILE A 512 -11.96 -37.67 -8.44
CA ILE A 512 -11.87 -38.81 -7.52
C ILE A 512 -10.88 -38.51 -6.39
N ALA A 513 -9.75 -37.85 -6.66
CA ALA A 513 -8.77 -37.50 -5.64
C ALA A 513 -9.25 -36.40 -4.67
N GLU A 514 -10.02 -35.41 -5.13
CA GLU A 514 -10.60 -34.36 -4.28
C GLU A 514 -11.73 -34.94 -3.40
N VAL A 515 -12.64 -35.73 -3.97
CA VAL A 515 -13.68 -36.42 -3.19
C VAL A 515 -13.05 -37.39 -2.18
N TYR A 516 -11.96 -38.07 -2.56
CA TYR A 516 -11.22 -38.95 -1.66
C TYR A 516 -10.42 -38.16 -0.60
N GLN A 517 -9.80 -37.03 -0.92
CA GLN A 517 -9.11 -36.17 0.05
C GLN A 517 -10.08 -35.51 1.03
N ASP A 518 -11.25 -35.07 0.58
CA ASP A 518 -12.29 -34.49 1.44
C ASP A 518 -12.94 -35.54 2.34
N GLN A 519 -13.07 -36.79 1.87
CA GLN A 519 -13.55 -37.91 2.69
C GLN A 519 -12.49 -38.45 3.66
N VAL A 520 -11.21 -38.46 3.27
CA VAL A 520 -10.13 -39.14 4.03
C VAL A 520 -9.29 -38.16 4.85
N SER A 521 -9.36 -36.85 4.62
CA SER A 521 -8.55 -35.84 5.33
C SER A 521 -9.27 -34.50 5.57
N PRO A 522 -10.35 -34.47 6.37
CA PRO A 522 -10.79 -33.21 6.96
C PRO A 522 -9.70 -32.67 7.89
N PHE A 523 -9.36 -31.38 7.77
CA PHE A 523 -8.43 -30.66 8.64
C PHE A 523 -8.57 -31.08 10.12
N ARG A 524 -7.55 -31.74 10.68
CA ARG A 524 -7.45 -32.07 12.11
C ARG A 524 -6.12 -31.62 12.69
N PRO A 525 -6.06 -30.56 13.52
CA PRO A 525 -4.98 -30.38 14.46
C PRO A 525 -5.22 -31.31 15.66
N ASN A 526 -4.36 -32.31 15.86
CA ASN A 526 -4.25 -33.21 17.02
C ASN A 526 -5.48 -33.28 17.96
N ILE A 527 -6.45 -34.12 17.60
CA ILE A 527 -7.35 -34.73 18.58
C ILE A 527 -6.99 -36.22 18.60
N SER A 528 -6.41 -36.65 19.72
CA SER A 528 -6.26 -38.05 20.08
C SER A 528 -7.58 -38.80 19.83
N ALA A 529 -7.49 -39.90 19.09
CA ALA A 529 -8.60 -40.82 18.88
C ALA A 529 -9.24 -41.23 20.22
N TYR A 530 -10.53 -40.95 20.36
CA TYR A 530 -11.46 -41.58 21.29
C TYR A 530 -12.81 -41.49 20.56
N THR A 531 -13.52 -42.57 20.22
CA THR A 531 -13.79 -43.79 20.98
C THR A 531 -14.04 -44.96 20.02
N GLU A 532 -13.37 -46.09 20.24
CA GLU A 532 -13.87 -47.38 19.76
C GLU A 532 -15.15 -47.70 20.55
N SER A 533 -16.29 -47.63 19.89
CA SER A 533 -17.54 -48.22 20.36
C SER A 533 -17.68 -49.62 19.73
N PRO A 534 -17.76 -50.72 20.50
CA PRO A 534 -17.70 -52.07 19.92
C PRO A 534 -18.97 -52.55 19.18
N ASN A 535 -19.92 -51.67 18.80
CA ASN A 535 -21.24 -52.08 18.31
C ASN A 535 -21.80 -51.24 17.14
N SER A 536 -21.04 -51.05 16.07
CA SER A 536 -21.63 -50.68 14.77
C SER A 536 -21.03 -51.54 13.66
N LYS A 537 -21.62 -52.71 13.43
CA LYS A 537 -21.45 -53.45 12.17
C LYS A 537 -22.00 -52.57 11.05
N TYR A 538 -21.15 -52.25 10.09
CA TYR A 538 -21.53 -51.64 8.82
C TYR A 538 -22.31 -52.67 8.00
N ASP A 539 -23.54 -52.31 7.61
CA ASP A 539 -24.43 -53.11 6.75
C ASP A 539 -24.41 -52.49 5.34
N PRO A 540 -23.88 -53.18 4.30
CA PRO A 540 -23.67 -52.58 2.98
C PRO A 540 -24.95 -52.39 2.15
N ASP A 541 -26.11 -52.86 2.62
CA ASP A 541 -27.32 -52.98 1.81
C ASP A 541 -28.38 -51.87 2.07
N GLN A 542 -28.04 -50.78 2.76
CA GLN A 542 -28.99 -49.67 3.03
C GLN A 542 -28.97 -48.49 2.05
N ASP A 543 -28.05 -48.45 1.08
CA ASP A 543 -27.98 -47.34 0.08
C ASP A 543 -28.40 -47.77 -1.33
N SER A 544 -29.51 -48.51 -1.44
CA SER A 544 -30.16 -48.77 -2.72
C SER A 544 -31.65 -48.43 -2.68
N ASP A 545 -31.96 -47.13 -2.61
CA ASP A 545 -33.25 -46.60 -3.06
C ASP A 545 -33.05 -45.39 -3.99
N PHE A 546 -32.32 -45.62 -5.08
CA PHE A 546 -32.37 -44.78 -6.27
C PHE A 546 -33.46 -45.30 -7.20
N GLY A 547 -34.71 -44.98 -6.87
CA GLY A 547 -35.88 -45.25 -7.69
C GLY A 547 -36.40 -43.99 -8.39
N LYS A 548 -36.03 -43.83 -9.67
CA LYS A 548 -36.73 -43.06 -10.73
C LYS A 548 -36.99 -41.56 -10.50
N GLU A 549 -36.09 -40.72 -10.98
CA GLU A 549 -36.46 -39.47 -11.67
C GLU A 549 -35.54 -39.25 -12.89
N GLN A 550 -36.17 -38.84 -14.00
CA GLN A 550 -35.69 -38.91 -15.38
C GLN A 550 -34.61 -37.88 -15.77
N ASP A 551 -33.73 -38.30 -16.68
CA ASP A 551 -33.03 -37.54 -17.71
C ASP A 551 -32.89 -36.03 -17.51
N ARG A 552 -31.84 -35.63 -16.80
CA ARG A 552 -31.14 -34.36 -17.06
C ARG A 552 -29.71 -34.67 -17.45
N LYS A 553 -29.41 -34.65 -18.75
CA LYS A 553 -28.02 -34.56 -19.24
C LYS A 553 -27.41 -33.30 -18.63
N VAL A 554 -26.49 -33.49 -17.69
CA VAL A 554 -25.63 -32.42 -17.19
C VAL A 554 -24.76 -31.99 -18.36
N ASP A 555 -24.82 -30.71 -18.70
CA ASP A 555 -24.03 -30.11 -19.77
C ASP A 555 -22.64 -29.76 -19.22
N PHE A 556 -21.65 -30.60 -19.55
CA PHE A 556 -20.25 -30.46 -19.12
C PHE A 556 -19.47 -29.44 -19.97
N SER A 557 -20.11 -28.70 -20.89
CA SER A 557 -19.46 -27.61 -21.63
C SER A 557 -19.22 -26.34 -20.79
N LYS A 558 -19.70 -26.31 -19.54
CA LYS A 558 -19.50 -25.22 -18.59
C LYS A 558 -18.40 -25.54 -17.56
N ASP A 559 -17.15 -25.44 -17.99
CA ASP A 559 -15.95 -25.51 -17.14
C ASP A 559 -15.86 -24.38 -16.08
N SER A 560 -16.77 -23.40 -16.13
CA SER A 560 -16.86 -22.32 -15.13
C SER A 560 -17.40 -22.77 -13.77
N ALA A 561 -17.99 -23.97 -13.68
CA ALA A 561 -18.43 -24.52 -12.40
C ALA A 561 -17.28 -25.13 -11.57
N PHE A 562 -16.15 -25.49 -12.21
CA PHE A 562 -15.05 -26.24 -11.57
C PHE A 562 -13.69 -25.53 -11.59
N THR A 563 -13.57 -24.35 -12.21
CA THR A 563 -12.40 -23.48 -12.05
C THR A 563 -12.83 -22.13 -11.48
N GLY A 564 -12.86 -22.05 -10.15
CA GLY A 564 -13.56 -21.03 -9.38
C GLY A 564 -13.04 -19.60 -9.56
N GLU A 565 -13.98 -18.65 -9.51
CA GLU A 565 -13.72 -17.21 -9.49
C GLU A 565 -12.67 -16.80 -8.43
N ASP A 566 -12.57 -17.56 -7.33
CA ASP A 566 -11.54 -17.40 -6.29
C ASP A 566 -10.11 -17.42 -6.81
N GLU A 567 -9.81 -18.30 -7.77
CA GLU A 567 -8.46 -18.44 -8.31
C GLU A 567 -8.07 -17.23 -9.16
N ARG A 568 -9.05 -16.69 -9.89
CA ARG A 568 -8.86 -15.46 -10.68
C ARG A 568 -8.60 -14.26 -9.78
N PHE A 569 -9.28 -14.17 -8.63
CA PHE A 569 -9.06 -13.10 -7.65
C PHE A 569 -7.74 -13.25 -6.90
N ALA A 570 -7.35 -14.47 -6.53
CA ALA A 570 -6.07 -14.76 -5.89
C ALA A 570 -4.90 -14.41 -6.81
N TYR A 571 -5.01 -14.74 -8.10
CA TYR A 571 -4.02 -14.38 -9.12
C TYR A 571 -3.83 -12.86 -9.25
N LYS A 572 -4.91 -12.12 -9.56
CA LYS A 572 -4.84 -10.65 -9.75
C LYS A 572 -4.21 -9.95 -8.53
N ARG A 573 -4.50 -10.45 -7.33
CA ARG A 573 -3.95 -9.97 -6.07
C ARG A 573 -2.45 -10.23 -5.95
N ALA A 574 -2.01 -11.44 -6.26
CA ALA A 574 -0.60 -11.82 -6.17
C ALA A 574 0.27 -11.00 -7.14
N THR A 575 -0.20 -10.78 -8.36
CA THR A 575 0.44 -9.87 -9.31
C THR A 575 0.58 -8.46 -8.73
N SER A 576 -0.49 -7.91 -8.13
CA SER A 576 -0.41 -6.59 -7.46
C SER A 576 0.61 -6.57 -6.32
N ARG A 577 0.72 -7.63 -5.51
CA ARG A 577 1.69 -7.71 -4.41
C ARG A 577 3.13 -7.81 -4.91
N LEU A 578 3.40 -8.53 -6.01
CA LEU A 578 4.73 -8.58 -6.65
C LEU A 578 5.21 -7.19 -7.05
N TRP A 579 4.33 -6.40 -7.66
CA TRP A 579 4.63 -5.03 -8.06
C TRP A 579 4.92 -4.10 -6.88
N GLU A 580 4.27 -4.28 -5.73
CA GLU A 580 4.48 -3.46 -4.53
C GLU A 580 5.72 -3.87 -3.74
N LEU A 581 5.92 -5.17 -3.51
CA LEU A 581 7.06 -5.71 -2.78
C LEU A 581 8.40 -5.41 -3.46
N CYS A 582 8.40 -5.31 -4.80
CA CYS A 582 9.60 -5.01 -5.59
C CYS A 582 9.87 -3.50 -5.76
N LYS A 583 9.07 -2.60 -5.15
CA LYS A 583 9.25 -1.12 -5.19
C LYS A 583 9.90 -0.59 -3.90
N ILE A 584 11.23 -0.66 -3.80
CA ILE A 584 12.01 -0.16 -2.63
C ILE A 584 11.89 1.36 -2.44
N LEU A 585 11.66 2.12 -3.50
CA LEU A 585 11.70 3.59 -3.51
C LEU A 585 10.65 4.27 -2.62
N ASN A 586 9.61 3.56 -2.20
CA ASN A 586 8.57 4.06 -1.29
C ASN A 586 8.71 3.51 0.14
N ASN A 587 9.71 2.67 0.41
CA ASN A 587 9.92 2.13 1.75
C ASN A 587 10.60 3.16 2.65
N LEU A 588 9.83 3.77 3.54
CA LEU A 588 10.32 4.77 4.48
C LEU A 588 11.08 4.17 5.67
N SER A 589 11.03 2.85 5.87
CA SER A 589 11.54 2.19 7.08
C SER A 589 12.95 1.59 6.90
N LEU A 590 13.69 2.01 5.87
CA LEU A 590 15.07 1.56 5.64
C LEU A 590 15.97 1.91 6.84
N ASP A 591 16.78 0.94 7.28
CA ASP A 591 17.85 1.19 8.24
C ASP A 591 19.05 1.91 7.59
N GLU A 592 20.05 2.25 8.41
CA GLU A 592 21.19 3.06 7.97
C GLU A 592 22.11 2.34 6.98
N GLU A 593 22.37 1.06 7.20
CA GLU A 593 23.19 0.26 6.29
C GLU A 593 22.50 0.13 4.93
N GLN A 594 21.19 -0.11 4.95
CA GLN A 594 20.37 -0.15 3.75
C GLN A 594 20.37 1.20 3.03
N CYS A 595 20.17 2.32 3.74
CA CYS A 595 20.24 3.65 3.16
C CYS A 595 21.57 3.88 2.43
N ASN A 596 22.69 3.48 3.02
CA ASN A 596 24.02 3.63 2.44
C ASN A 596 24.25 2.71 1.23
N ALA A 597 23.73 1.48 1.28
CA ALA A 597 23.84 0.51 0.18
C ALA A 597 23.00 0.92 -1.04
N TYR A 598 21.77 1.41 -0.82
CA TYR A 598 20.85 1.79 -1.89
C TYR A 598 21.17 3.17 -2.48
N PHE A 599 21.61 4.12 -1.66
CA PHE A 599 21.89 5.49 -2.09
C PHE A 599 23.36 5.87 -1.83
N PRO A 600 24.32 5.23 -2.51
CA PRO A 600 25.73 5.48 -2.27
C PRO A 600 26.07 6.94 -2.51
N GLY A 601 26.82 7.53 -1.58
CA GLY A 601 27.23 8.94 -1.64
C GLY A 601 26.11 9.95 -1.34
N LEU A 602 24.88 9.53 -1.01
CA LEU A 602 23.77 10.43 -0.68
C LEU A 602 24.13 11.40 0.47
N THR A 603 24.84 10.93 1.49
CA THR A 603 25.16 11.69 2.71
C THR A 603 26.44 12.50 2.64
N LYS A 604 27.15 12.52 1.50
CA LYS A 604 28.48 13.15 1.36
C LYS A 604 28.51 14.58 1.92
N GLU A 605 27.47 15.35 1.68
CA GLU A 605 27.36 16.75 2.15
C GLU A 605 27.25 16.87 3.67
N ILE A 606 26.63 15.89 4.31
CA ILE A 606 26.60 15.77 5.78
C ILE A 606 27.99 15.38 6.26
N ASP A 607 28.63 14.41 5.61
CA ASP A 607 29.97 13.93 5.98
C ASP A 607 31.02 15.06 5.89
N ASP A 608 30.96 15.88 4.84
CA ASP A 608 31.82 17.07 4.67
C ASP A 608 31.57 18.13 5.77
N ALA A 609 30.33 18.25 6.26
CA ALA A 609 30.01 19.15 7.38
C ALA A 609 30.50 18.58 8.72
N VAL A 610 30.36 17.26 8.92
CA VAL A 610 30.84 16.53 10.11
C VAL A 610 32.37 16.55 10.19
N ALA A 611 33.07 16.44 9.07
CA ALA A 611 34.53 16.48 9.00
C ALA A 611 35.14 17.79 9.49
N GLN A 612 34.37 18.89 9.51
CA GLN A 612 34.81 20.19 10.03
C GLN A 612 34.83 20.25 11.58
N GLY A 613 34.43 19.18 12.27
CA GLY A 613 34.51 19.06 13.72
C GLY A 613 33.35 19.70 14.49
N PRO A 614 33.40 19.64 15.83
CA PRO A 614 32.32 20.08 16.70
C PRO A 614 32.14 21.61 16.69
N PHE A 615 30.92 22.07 16.96
CA PHE A 615 30.55 23.48 16.96
C PHE A 615 29.55 23.81 18.07
N GLN A 616 29.50 25.07 18.47
CA GLN A 616 28.59 25.54 19.53
C GLN A 616 27.26 26.04 18.96
N VAL A 617 26.15 25.53 19.50
CA VAL A 617 24.79 25.99 19.21
C VAL A 617 24.36 26.99 20.29
N LYS A 618 24.17 28.25 19.88
CA LYS A 618 23.70 29.33 20.76
C LYS A 618 22.18 29.48 20.67
N GLN A 619 21.53 29.82 21.77
CA GLN A 619 20.12 30.24 21.74
C GLN A 619 19.99 31.51 20.91
N THR A 620 18.96 31.57 20.08
CA THR A 620 18.70 32.73 19.21
C THR A 620 17.42 33.45 19.63
N GLY A 621 17.41 34.78 19.55
CA GLY A 621 16.21 35.59 19.78
C GLY A 621 15.24 35.56 18.60
N ASP A 622 14.18 36.37 18.65
CA ASP A 622 13.05 36.43 17.70
C ASP A 622 13.39 36.46 16.20
N LEU A 623 14.56 36.98 15.82
CA LEU A 623 15.03 37.09 14.43
C LEU A 623 15.91 35.91 13.99
N GLY A 624 16.17 34.98 14.90
CA GLY A 624 16.99 33.80 14.67
C GLY A 624 16.26 32.70 13.87
N PRO A 625 16.99 31.66 13.43
CA PRO A 625 16.40 30.45 12.88
C PRO A 625 15.52 29.73 13.92
N LEU A 626 14.62 28.85 13.45
CA LEU A 626 13.80 28.02 14.35
C LEU A 626 14.72 27.08 15.13
N GLN A 627 14.51 26.93 16.43
CA GLN A 627 15.27 26.00 17.27
C GLN A 627 14.33 24.99 17.92
N GLY A 628 14.74 23.73 17.91
CA GLY A 628 13.99 22.64 18.51
C GLY A 628 14.91 21.59 19.11
N ARG A 629 14.30 20.58 19.71
CA ARG A 629 14.98 19.45 20.33
C ARG A 629 14.30 18.15 19.88
N ILE A 630 15.12 17.16 19.58
CA ILE A 630 14.72 15.77 19.45
C ILE A 630 15.07 15.11 20.79
N LYS A 631 14.07 14.54 21.46
CA LYS A 631 14.23 13.84 22.72
C LYS A 631 13.28 12.65 22.77
N ASP A 632 13.78 11.47 23.10
CA ASP A 632 12.99 10.23 23.22
C ASP A 632 12.18 9.92 21.94
N GLY A 633 12.74 10.23 20.77
CA GLY A 633 12.08 10.04 19.48
C GLY A 633 10.90 10.99 19.23
N GLN A 634 10.82 12.12 19.93
CA GLN A 634 9.80 13.17 19.77
C GLN A 634 10.45 14.52 19.48
N ILE A 635 9.72 15.40 18.77
CA ILE A 635 10.18 16.75 18.45
C ILE A 635 9.52 17.74 19.41
N TYR A 636 10.34 18.61 19.99
CA TYR A 636 9.92 19.75 20.80
C TYR A 636 10.44 21.04 20.15
N ILE A 637 9.58 22.03 19.97
CA ILE A 637 9.94 23.34 19.44
C ILE A 637 10.24 24.27 20.61
N ILE A 638 11.46 24.79 20.65
CA ILE A 638 11.96 25.67 21.73
C ILE A 638 11.74 27.13 21.34
N HIS A 639 12.06 27.46 20.09
CA HIS A 639 11.96 28.81 19.58
C HIS A 639 11.50 28.76 18.12
N ALA A 640 10.55 29.62 17.75
CA ALA A 640 10.13 29.81 16.38
C ALA A 640 9.81 31.28 16.12
N GLN A 641 10.10 31.76 14.91
CA GLN A 641 9.74 33.12 14.53
C GLN A 641 8.22 33.31 14.52
N ARG A 642 7.78 34.51 14.92
CA ARG A 642 6.36 34.83 15.05
C ARG A 642 5.68 34.75 13.68
N LYS A 643 4.49 34.15 13.64
CA LYS A 643 3.71 33.97 12.41
C LYS A 643 3.54 35.27 11.59
N LYS A 644 3.36 36.40 12.26
CA LYS A 644 3.19 37.73 11.64
C LYS A 644 4.43 38.25 10.90
N ASP A 645 5.62 37.71 11.22
CA ASP A 645 6.89 38.13 10.63
C ASP A 645 7.29 37.24 9.43
N LEU A 646 6.48 36.21 9.11
CA LEU A 646 6.76 35.24 8.05
C LEU A 646 5.75 35.35 6.90
N SER A 647 6.23 35.26 5.66
CA SER A 647 5.35 35.12 4.50
C SER A 647 4.63 33.76 4.53
N GLN A 648 3.52 33.64 3.80
CA GLN A 648 2.79 32.37 3.71
C GLN A 648 3.65 31.25 3.12
N GLU A 649 4.52 31.57 2.15
CA GLU A 649 5.45 30.61 1.54
C GLU A 649 6.52 30.13 2.54
N MET A 650 7.04 31.04 3.36
CA MET A 650 7.99 30.70 4.42
C MET A 650 7.36 29.80 5.48
N LEU A 651 6.11 30.09 5.88
CA LEU A 651 5.34 29.24 6.78
C LEU A 651 5.12 27.84 6.21
N ASN A 652 4.73 27.74 4.94
CA ASN A 652 4.54 26.46 4.25
C ASN A 652 5.84 25.66 4.20
N SER A 653 6.96 26.31 3.86
CA SER A 653 8.28 25.69 3.77
C SER A 653 8.76 25.17 5.13
N ARG A 654 8.57 25.97 6.20
CA ARG A 654 8.86 25.58 7.58
C ARG A 654 8.06 24.34 7.99
N THR A 655 6.75 24.40 7.81
CA THR A 655 5.83 23.33 8.19
C THR A 655 6.12 22.05 7.42
N ALA A 656 6.35 22.13 6.11
CA ALA A 656 6.73 21.00 5.28
C ALA A 656 8.01 20.31 5.79
N SER A 657 9.08 21.07 6.05
CA SER A 657 10.35 20.50 6.53
C SER A 657 10.25 19.88 7.91
N LEU A 658 9.45 20.45 8.83
CA LEU A 658 9.18 19.82 10.12
C LEU A 658 8.36 18.53 9.98
N HIS A 659 7.40 18.46 9.05
CA HIS A 659 6.68 17.21 8.75
C HIS A 659 7.57 16.14 8.13
N GLN A 660 8.50 16.52 7.25
CA GLN A 660 9.49 15.59 6.71
C GLN A 660 10.38 15.01 7.82
N LEU A 661 10.91 15.87 8.69
CA LEU A 661 11.69 15.45 9.85
C LEU A 661 10.87 14.52 10.76
N HIS A 662 9.63 14.89 11.07
CA HIS A 662 8.72 14.07 11.89
C HIS A 662 8.46 12.70 11.26
N ARG A 663 8.20 12.65 9.94
CA ARG A 663 8.07 11.38 9.19
C ARG A 663 9.33 10.54 9.33
N ALA A 664 10.50 11.14 9.17
CA ALA A 664 11.77 10.41 9.22
C ALA A 664 12.05 9.80 10.60
N ILE A 665 11.70 10.51 11.69
CA ILE A 665 11.80 10.00 13.07
C ILE A 665 10.82 8.86 13.30
N LEU A 666 9.54 9.04 12.96
CA LEU A 666 8.49 8.03 13.21
C LEU A 666 8.72 6.71 12.47
N THR A 667 9.28 6.78 11.27
CA THR A 667 9.52 5.61 10.43
C THR A 667 10.90 4.99 10.65
N SER A 668 11.71 5.53 11.56
CA SER A 668 13.06 5.05 11.82
C SER A 668 13.04 3.66 12.45
N SER A 669 13.76 2.72 11.85
CA SER A 669 13.93 1.35 12.38
C SER A 669 14.81 1.30 13.63
N SER A 670 15.63 2.32 13.85
CA SER A 670 16.47 2.50 15.02
C SER A 670 16.21 3.87 15.68
N PRO A 671 16.33 3.98 17.02
CA PRO A 671 16.18 5.26 17.69
C PRO A 671 17.23 6.26 17.20
N LEU A 672 16.79 7.49 16.92
CA LEU A 672 17.68 8.60 16.59
C LEU A 672 18.22 9.26 17.87
N PRO A 673 19.45 9.79 17.84
CA PRO A 673 20.06 10.40 19.02
C PRO A 673 19.33 11.67 19.45
N ASP A 674 19.26 11.88 20.76
CA ASP A 674 18.80 13.12 21.34
C ASP A 674 19.73 14.27 20.94
N THR A 675 19.16 15.37 20.46
CA THR A 675 19.92 16.55 20.04
C THR A 675 19.07 17.80 20.02
N ILE A 676 19.71 18.95 20.12
CA ILE A 676 19.13 20.24 19.74
C ILE A 676 19.36 20.42 18.25
N PHE A 677 18.43 21.04 17.52
CA PHE A 677 18.59 21.38 16.12
C PHE A 677 18.19 22.83 15.85
N THR A 678 18.71 23.37 14.76
CA THR A 678 18.39 24.71 14.29
C THR A 678 18.04 24.64 12.81
N LEU A 679 16.85 25.12 12.44
CA LEU A 679 16.26 25.00 11.11
C LEU A 679 16.13 26.38 10.46
N ASN A 680 16.79 26.57 9.33
CA ASN A 680 16.63 27.72 8.47
C ASN A 680 15.92 27.34 7.17
N PHE A 681 14.68 27.80 7.03
CA PHE A 681 13.81 27.57 5.88
C PHE A 681 13.78 28.76 4.90
N GLN A 682 14.67 29.74 5.05
CA GLN A 682 14.86 30.81 4.05
C GLN A 682 15.76 30.36 2.91
N ASP A 683 15.70 31.08 1.79
CA ASP A 683 16.50 30.77 0.59
C ASP A 683 18.00 30.88 0.86
N GLN A 684 18.41 31.94 1.57
CA GLN A 684 19.81 32.16 1.94
C GLN A 684 20.10 31.53 3.31
N PRO A 685 21.18 30.73 3.43
CA PRO A 685 21.61 30.18 4.70
C PRO A 685 22.09 31.29 5.64
N PHE A 686 21.65 31.29 6.89
CA PHE A 686 22.17 32.16 7.95
C PHE A 686 22.24 31.40 9.28
N GLY A 687 23.18 31.82 10.13
CA GLY A 687 23.45 31.14 11.39
C GLY A 687 24.01 29.73 11.22
N THR A 688 24.10 29.01 12.34
CA THR A 688 24.48 27.60 12.36
C THR A 688 23.21 26.75 12.33
N SER A 689 22.88 26.22 11.16
CA SER A 689 21.56 25.64 10.91
C SER A 689 21.57 24.57 9.81
N TRP A 690 20.51 23.77 9.80
CA TRP A 690 20.06 23.02 8.64
C TRP A 690 19.44 24.00 7.63
N ALA A 691 19.86 23.98 6.37
CA ALA A 691 19.42 24.90 5.33
C ALA A 691 19.21 24.18 3.98
N TYR A 692 18.36 24.72 3.11
CA TYR A 692 18.11 24.11 1.79
C TYR A 692 19.29 24.25 0.81
N SER A 693 20.17 25.23 1.04
CA SER A 693 21.31 25.47 0.17
C SER A 693 22.54 25.97 0.92
N ARG A 694 23.69 25.81 0.27
CA ARG A 694 24.98 26.38 0.68
C ARG A 694 25.76 26.83 -0.54
N HIS A 695 26.70 27.75 -0.37
CA HIS A 695 27.55 28.17 -1.48
C HIS A 695 28.49 27.01 -1.90
N ALA A 696 28.60 26.77 -3.22
CA ALA A 696 29.41 25.72 -3.83
C ALA A 696 30.89 25.97 -3.57
N ASP A 697 31.35 27.17 -3.93
CA ASP A 697 32.70 27.65 -3.65
C ASP A 697 32.91 27.82 -2.13
N PRO A 698 33.85 27.07 -1.51
CA PRO A 698 34.21 27.17 -0.10
C PRO A 698 34.62 28.58 0.36
N ALA A 699 35.17 29.43 -0.53
CA ALA A 699 35.66 30.75 -0.16
C ALA A 699 34.55 31.74 0.26
N PHE A 700 33.31 31.50 -0.16
CA PHE A 700 32.14 32.30 0.21
C PHE A 700 31.40 31.75 1.43
N ARG A 701 31.88 30.64 2.01
CA ARG A 701 31.30 30.09 3.24
C ARG A 701 31.74 30.95 4.44
N PRO A 702 30.92 31.02 5.52
CA PRO A 702 31.30 31.75 6.72
C PRO A 702 32.67 31.28 7.25
N LYS A 703 33.55 32.23 7.58
CA LYS A 703 34.88 31.96 8.16
C LYS A 703 34.85 31.69 9.66
N ASP A 704 33.71 31.93 10.31
CA ASP A 704 33.52 31.65 11.73
C ASP A 704 33.65 30.13 11.97
N PRO A 705 34.56 29.67 12.84
CA PRO A 705 34.74 28.26 13.14
C PRO A 705 33.47 27.59 13.72
N ASN A 706 32.54 28.35 14.30
CA ASN A 706 31.26 27.85 14.81
C ASN A 706 30.12 27.89 13.79
N ALA A 707 30.28 28.59 12.67
CA ALA A 707 29.27 28.64 11.63
C ALA A 707 29.27 27.32 10.83
N ARG A 708 28.16 26.59 10.87
CA ARG A 708 27.97 25.35 10.11
C ARG A 708 26.63 25.36 9.38
N THR A 709 26.68 25.06 8.09
CA THR A 709 25.48 24.86 7.27
C THR A 709 25.41 23.40 6.89
N PHE A 710 24.43 22.69 7.43
CA PHE A 710 24.11 21.34 6.98
C PHE A 710 23.00 21.43 5.94
N LEU A 711 23.19 20.81 4.78
CA LEU A 711 22.15 20.78 3.77
C LEU A 711 21.02 19.87 4.25
N MET A 712 19.77 20.30 4.08
CA MET A 712 18.58 19.49 4.30
C MET A 712 17.80 19.27 2.99
N PRO A 713 16.97 18.21 2.91
CA PRO A 713 16.06 18.01 1.80
C PRO A 713 15.12 19.20 1.60
N HIS A 714 14.74 19.45 0.34
CA HIS A 714 13.90 20.58 -0.01
C HIS A 714 12.44 20.34 0.44
N PHE A 715 11.70 21.40 0.79
CA PHE A 715 10.32 21.27 1.28
C PHE A 715 9.37 20.59 0.28
N SER A 716 9.71 20.61 -1.02
CA SER A 716 8.90 20.01 -2.10
C SER A 716 8.77 18.48 -2.00
N PHE A 717 9.64 17.78 -1.26
CA PHE A 717 9.45 16.36 -0.94
C PHE A 717 8.19 16.08 -0.10
N TRP A 718 7.63 17.12 0.51
CA TRP A 718 6.33 17.07 1.17
C TRP A 718 5.24 17.68 0.30
N ALA A 719 5.33 18.99 0.04
CA ALA A 719 4.33 19.71 -0.74
C ALA A 719 4.88 21.04 -1.28
N TRP A 720 4.35 21.47 -2.43
CA TRP A 720 4.51 22.83 -2.93
C TRP A 720 3.14 23.36 -3.33
N ASN A 721 2.74 24.51 -2.79
CA ASN A 721 1.41 25.11 -3.01
C ASN A 721 1.20 25.71 -4.42
N LEU A 722 2.12 25.50 -5.36
CA LEU A 722 1.96 25.95 -6.75
C LEU A 722 1.33 24.82 -7.58
N PRO A 723 0.12 25.01 -8.16
CA PRO A 723 -0.61 23.93 -8.85
C PRO A 723 0.18 23.27 -9.99
N PHE A 724 1.01 24.03 -10.68
CA PHE A 724 1.83 23.57 -11.81
C PHE A 724 3.14 22.89 -11.38
N ILE A 725 3.44 22.79 -10.08
CA ILE A 725 4.61 22.08 -9.54
C ILE A 725 4.18 20.89 -8.68
N GLY A 726 3.43 21.16 -7.60
CA GLY A 726 3.02 20.15 -6.62
C GLY A 726 4.17 19.52 -5.82
N SER A 727 3.90 18.39 -5.17
CA SER A 727 4.91 17.62 -4.43
C SER A 727 5.86 16.85 -5.37
N MET A 728 7.04 16.48 -4.85
CA MET A 728 8.02 15.67 -5.59
C MET A 728 7.41 14.36 -6.07
N SER A 729 6.67 13.64 -5.22
CA SER A 729 6.04 12.37 -5.59
C SER A 729 5.00 12.53 -6.69
N ARG A 730 4.18 13.60 -6.66
CA ARG A 730 3.21 13.89 -7.73
C ARG A 730 3.93 14.17 -9.04
N ALA A 731 4.94 15.04 -9.01
CA ALA A 731 5.71 15.38 -10.18
C ALA A 731 6.45 14.17 -10.76
N ALA A 732 7.05 13.34 -9.92
CA ALA A 732 7.74 12.12 -10.33
C ALA A 732 6.80 11.16 -11.06
N ALA A 733 5.57 10.96 -10.56
CA ALA A 733 4.56 10.15 -11.23
C ALA A 733 4.14 10.75 -12.58
N ALA A 734 3.81 12.05 -12.63
CA ALA A 734 3.42 12.72 -13.87
C ALA A 734 4.54 12.72 -14.92
N ILE A 735 5.79 12.91 -14.50
CA ILE A 735 6.96 12.83 -15.36
C ILE A 735 7.19 11.39 -15.84
N ALA A 736 7.02 10.38 -14.98
CA ALA A 736 7.13 8.98 -15.39
C ALA A 736 6.08 8.60 -16.44
N ASP A 737 4.83 9.03 -16.25
CA ASP A 737 3.72 8.80 -17.19
C ASP A 737 3.96 9.48 -18.56
N LEU A 738 4.60 10.65 -18.56
CA LEU A 738 4.94 11.36 -19.78
C LEU A 738 6.16 10.74 -20.46
N GLU A 739 7.20 10.39 -19.70
CA GLU A 739 8.43 9.79 -20.22
C GLU A 739 8.24 8.34 -20.69
N SER A 740 7.24 7.61 -20.18
CA SER A 740 6.89 6.29 -20.71
C SER A 740 6.39 6.35 -22.16
N SER A 741 5.85 7.49 -22.59
CA SER A 741 5.53 7.72 -24.01
C SER A 741 6.77 7.89 -24.91
N TYR A 742 7.96 8.02 -24.31
CA TYR A 742 9.25 8.21 -24.97
C TYR A 742 10.27 7.07 -24.66
N ALA A 743 9.84 5.96 -24.06
CA ALA A 743 10.71 4.89 -23.55
C ALA A 743 11.23 3.86 -24.60
N GLY A 744 10.86 3.98 -25.87
CA GLY A 744 11.24 3.06 -26.94
C GLY A 744 12.48 3.47 -27.76
N PRO A 745 13.06 2.55 -28.57
CA PRO A 745 14.19 2.85 -29.45
C PRO A 745 13.87 4.00 -30.40
N GLY A 746 14.74 5.00 -30.48
CA GLY A 746 14.56 6.18 -31.35
C GLY A 746 13.58 7.25 -30.83
N GLN A 747 12.87 7.02 -29.72
CA GLN A 747 11.85 7.95 -29.23
C GLN A 747 12.40 9.26 -28.63
N TRP A 748 13.68 9.34 -28.23
CA TRP A 748 14.35 10.61 -27.93
C TRP A 748 14.22 11.65 -29.05
N HIS A 749 14.21 11.20 -30.31
CA HIS A 749 14.08 12.07 -31.48
C HIS A 749 12.71 12.72 -31.60
N SER A 750 11.69 12.19 -30.90
CA SER A 750 10.34 12.78 -30.87
C SER A 750 10.20 13.97 -29.92
N LYS A 751 11.18 14.19 -29.03
CA LYS A 751 11.21 15.35 -28.14
C LYS A 751 11.49 16.63 -28.93
N ILE A 752 10.93 17.74 -28.45
CA ILE A 752 11.06 19.05 -29.09
C ILE A 752 12.54 19.49 -29.04
N PRO A 753 13.21 19.73 -30.18
CA PRO A 753 14.64 20.06 -30.24
C PRO A 753 14.88 21.54 -29.93
N LYS A 754 14.42 21.99 -28.76
CA LYS A 754 14.58 23.37 -28.28
C LYS A 754 14.96 23.43 -26.81
N ALA A 755 15.71 24.46 -26.44
CA ALA A 755 16.00 24.83 -25.06
C ALA A 755 14.80 25.54 -24.43
N VAL A 756 14.19 24.93 -23.41
CA VAL A 756 13.00 25.46 -22.75
C VAL A 756 13.31 26.12 -21.39
N TRP A 757 12.67 27.27 -21.14
CA TRP A 757 12.63 27.90 -19.83
C TRP A 757 11.35 28.73 -19.63
N ARG A 758 10.79 28.67 -18.41
CA ARG A 758 9.77 29.62 -17.93
C ARG A 758 10.15 30.10 -16.54
N GLY A 759 10.19 31.41 -16.31
CA GLY A 759 10.48 31.92 -14.97
C GLY A 759 10.39 33.42 -14.83
N THR A 760 10.51 33.87 -13.59
CA THR A 760 10.52 35.28 -13.23
C THR A 760 11.93 35.85 -13.40
N THR A 761 12.06 36.97 -14.15
CA THR A 761 13.36 37.50 -14.58
C THR A 761 14.04 38.42 -13.55
N TRP A 762 13.33 38.97 -12.57
CA TRP A 762 13.90 39.91 -11.59
C TRP A 762 14.52 39.24 -10.36
N PHE A 763 14.29 37.94 -10.13
CA PHE A 763 14.93 37.19 -9.04
C PHE A 763 16.31 36.67 -9.48
N ASN A 764 17.37 37.36 -9.08
CA ASN A 764 18.75 36.99 -9.37
C ASN A 764 19.63 37.14 -8.13
N SER A 765 20.73 36.40 -8.10
CA SER A 765 21.72 36.49 -7.04
C SER A 765 22.52 37.79 -7.16
N VAL A 766 23.02 38.29 -6.04
CA VAL A 766 23.95 39.44 -6.01
C VAL A 766 25.20 39.18 -6.84
N HIS A 767 25.63 37.92 -6.95
CA HIS A 767 26.81 37.54 -7.75
C HIS A 767 26.55 37.44 -9.26
N SER A 768 25.28 37.31 -9.66
CA SER A 768 24.86 37.18 -11.06
C SER A 768 23.58 37.99 -11.31
N PRO A 769 23.61 39.33 -11.18
CA PRO A 769 22.42 40.17 -11.07
C PRO A 769 21.55 40.22 -12.34
N ARG A 770 22.09 39.79 -13.49
CA ARG A 770 21.41 39.76 -14.78
C ARG A 770 21.24 38.34 -15.36
N LEU A 771 21.43 37.30 -14.55
CA LEU A 771 21.46 35.90 -15.03
C LEU A 771 20.23 35.55 -15.89
N ARG A 772 19.03 35.82 -15.40
CA ARG A 772 17.77 35.46 -16.08
C ARG A 772 17.41 36.44 -17.19
N GLN A 773 17.75 37.72 -17.04
CA GLN A 773 17.54 38.71 -18.10
C GLN A 773 18.43 38.40 -19.31
N ASN A 774 19.68 38.02 -19.08
CA ASN A 774 20.61 37.63 -20.15
C ASN A 774 20.13 36.37 -20.87
N LEU A 775 19.63 35.36 -20.14
CA LEU A 775 19.04 34.17 -20.76
C LEU A 775 17.91 34.53 -21.73
N VAL A 776 16.95 35.34 -21.28
CA VAL A 776 15.82 35.77 -22.12
C VAL A 776 16.31 36.60 -23.31
N ALA A 777 17.27 37.51 -23.10
CA ALA A 777 17.83 38.34 -24.18
C ALA A 777 18.54 37.50 -25.25
N THR A 778 19.34 36.51 -24.84
CA THR A 778 20.08 35.64 -25.77
C THR A 778 19.15 34.69 -26.54
N ALA A 779 18.11 34.19 -25.89
CA ALA A 779 17.21 33.18 -26.46
C ALA A 779 16.01 33.78 -27.24
N SER A 780 15.68 35.05 -27.04
CA SER A 780 14.52 35.70 -27.66
C SER A 780 14.58 35.66 -29.18
N GLY A 781 13.55 35.09 -29.82
CA GLY A 781 13.43 35.00 -31.28
C GLY A 781 14.33 33.96 -31.94
N GLN A 782 15.07 33.17 -31.16
CA GLN A 782 15.95 32.14 -31.69
C GLN A 782 15.18 30.84 -31.99
N PRO A 783 15.42 30.18 -33.13
CA PRO A 783 14.69 28.97 -33.53
C PRO A 783 14.97 27.77 -32.61
N TRP A 784 16.16 27.73 -32.00
CA TRP A 784 16.61 26.68 -31.08
C TRP A 784 16.08 26.86 -29.65
N ALA A 785 15.36 27.94 -29.35
CA ALA A 785 14.92 28.27 -27.99
C ALA A 785 13.40 28.40 -27.86
N ASP A 786 12.90 28.02 -26.69
CA ASP A 786 11.56 28.27 -26.19
C ASP A 786 11.68 28.82 -24.75
N VAL A 787 12.21 30.04 -24.66
CA VAL A 787 12.55 30.71 -23.40
C VAL A 787 11.69 31.95 -23.24
N GLU A 788 10.88 32.00 -22.19
CA GLU A 788 10.00 33.12 -21.94
C GLU A 788 9.95 33.50 -20.45
N ALA A 789 9.78 34.81 -20.19
CA ALA A 789 9.45 35.30 -18.86
C ALA A 789 8.00 34.94 -18.51
N LEU A 790 7.73 34.64 -17.24
CA LEU A 790 6.38 34.38 -16.75
C LEU A 790 5.50 35.64 -16.82
N GLN A 791 4.32 35.48 -17.42
CA GLN A 791 3.29 36.52 -17.54
C GLN A 791 2.27 36.34 -16.40
N TRP A 792 2.50 37.03 -15.29
CA TRP A 792 1.61 36.98 -14.13
C TRP A 792 0.32 37.76 -14.36
N ASN A 793 -0.82 37.14 -14.06
CA ASN A 793 -2.11 37.83 -14.08
C ASN A 793 -2.13 38.87 -12.95
N GLY A 794 -2.12 40.17 -13.28
CA GLY A 794 -2.11 41.28 -12.31
C GLY A 794 -0.88 42.19 -12.33
N GLY A 795 0.08 41.97 -13.24
CA GLY A 795 1.25 42.83 -13.44
C GLY A 795 2.52 42.36 -12.73
N ALA A 796 3.67 42.91 -13.13
CA ALA A 796 4.98 42.57 -12.56
C ALA A 796 5.06 43.02 -11.10
N GLY A 797 5.22 42.07 -10.18
CA GLY A 797 5.35 42.33 -8.74
C GLY A 797 4.21 41.82 -7.86
N VAL A 798 3.13 41.28 -8.44
CA VAL A 798 2.07 40.59 -7.68
C VAL A 798 2.38 39.10 -7.69
N SER A 799 2.49 38.48 -6.51
CA SER A 799 2.56 37.02 -6.35
C SER A 799 1.20 36.40 -6.70
N GLY A 800 0.84 36.43 -7.98
CA GLY A 800 -0.34 35.74 -8.50
C GLY A 800 -0.12 34.22 -8.39
N SER A 801 -1.18 33.46 -8.15
CA SER A 801 -1.12 31.99 -8.12
C SER A 801 -1.07 31.37 -9.52
N ASN A 802 -1.40 32.12 -10.57
CA ASN A 802 -1.48 31.65 -11.96
C ASN A 802 -0.80 32.64 -12.93
N ALA A 803 0.09 32.12 -13.79
CA ALA A 803 0.65 32.83 -14.94
C ALA A 803 0.14 32.19 -16.24
N SER A 804 -0.18 33.00 -17.25
CA SER A 804 -0.85 32.54 -18.48
C SER A 804 0.02 31.60 -19.32
N ASN A 805 1.34 31.81 -19.31
CA ASN A 805 2.32 31.00 -20.04
C ASN A 805 3.15 30.07 -19.13
N ALA A 806 2.65 29.78 -17.91
CA ALA A 806 3.29 28.81 -17.03
C ALA A 806 3.16 27.39 -17.61
N LEU A 807 4.27 26.64 -17.58
CA LEU A 807 4.28 25.22 -17.92
C LEU A 807 4.24 24.38 -16.63
N PRO A 808 3.37 23.36 -16.56
CA PRO A 808 3.48 22.27 -15.59
C PRO A 808 4.86 21.63 -15.62
N ILE A 809 5.34 21.13 -14.48
CA ILE A 809 6.72 20.64 -14.39
C ILE A 809 7.00 19.44 -15.31
N GLU A 810 6.00 18.58 -15.50
CA GLU A 810 6.05 17.44 -16.42
C GLU A 810 6.18 17.85 -17.89
N GLU A 811 5.65 19.02 -18.28
CA GLU A 811 5.67 19.48 -19.67
C GLU A 811 7.08 19.91 -20.13
N PHE A 812 7.97 20.28 -19.20
CA PHE A 812 9.38 20.53 -19.52
C PHE A 812 10.07 19.29 -20.11
N CYS A 813 9.65 18.09 -19.70
CA CYS A 813 10.23 16.84 -20.17
C CYS A 813 9.89 16.51 -21.63
N ARG A 814 9.01 17.27 -22.30
CA ARG A 814 8.78 17.16 -23.75
C ARG A 814 9.94 17.68 -24.59
N TYR A 815 10.81 18.51 -24.00
CA TYR A 815 11.91 19.15 -24.69
C TYR A 815 13.20 18.36 -24.51
N LYS A 816 14.06 18.34 -25.54
CA LYS A 816 15.39 17.73 -25.45
C LYS A 816 16.28 18.47 -24.45
N TYR A 817 16.15 19.80 -24.38
CA TYR A 817 17.03 20.66 -23.59
C TYR A 817 16.23 21.46 -22.57
N VAL A 818 16.52 21.27 -21.28
CA VAL A 818 15.86 21.98 -20.18
C VAL A 818 16.84 22.93 -19.51
N VAL A 819 16.51 24.22 -19.44
CA VAL A 819 17.41 25.22 -18.88
C VAL A 819 17.14 25.40 -17.40
N HIS A 820 18.20 25.31 -16.58
CA HIS A 820 18.15 25.63 -15.16
C HIS A 820 18.81 26.99 -14.87
N THR A 821 18.12 27.82 -14.08
CA THR A 821 18.64 29.08 -13.58
C THR A 821 18.47 29.20 -12.07
N GLU A 822 19.51 29.73 -11.42
CA GLU A 822 19.44 30.13 -10.01
C GLU A 822 18.55 31.37 -9.82
N GLY A 823 18.13 31.60 -8.59
CA GLY A 823 17.31 32.75 -8.19
C GLY A 823 18.11 33.71 -7.32
N ILE A 824 17.53 34.10 -6.18
CA ILE A 824 18.27 34.81 -5.12
C ILE A 824 19.40 33.91 -4.57
N ALA A 825 19.10 32.63 -4.40
CA ALA A 825 20.03 31.55 -4.08
C ALA A 825 19.78 30.38 -5.05
N TYR A 826 19.56 29.18 -4.53
CA TYR A 826 19.14 28.02 -5.33
C TYR A 826 17.76 28.22 -5.99
N SER A 827 17.40 27.36 -6.94
CA SER A 827 16.03 27.23 -7.42
C SER A 827 15.51 25.81 -7.18
N GLY A 828 14.40 25.70 -6.46
CA GLY A 828 13.74 24.41 -6.18
C GLY A 828 13.30 23.64 -7.43
N ARG A 829 13.28 24.27 -8.62
CA ARG A 829 12.98 23.61 -9.89
C ARG A 829 14.03 22.57 -10.29
N PHE A 830 15.29 22.75 -9.86
CA PHE A 830 16.42 21.96 -10.32
C PHE A 830 16.16 20.45 -10.24
N GLN A 831 15.72 19.99 -9.08
CA GLN A 831 15.45 18.58 -8.78
C GLN A 831 14.39 17.97 -9.71
N PHE A 832 13.42 18.77 -10.16
CA PHE A 832 12.40 18.29 -11.07
C PHE A 832 12.91 18.13 -12.50
N LEU A 833 13.73 19.08 -12.97
CA LEU A 833 14.33 19.00 -14.31
C LEU A 833 15.26 17.78 -14.42
N GLN A 834 15.90 17.42 -13.30
CA GLN A 834 16.76 16.23 -13.18
C GLN A 834 16.01 14.90 -13.35
N MET A 835 14.68 14.89 -13.25
CA MET A 835 13.87 13.69 -13.48
C MET A 835 13.54 13.46 -14.96
N CYS A 836 13.62 14.49 -15.81
CA CYS A 836 13.38 14.33 -17.24
C CYS A 836 14.53 13.55 -17.89
N ALA A 837 14.22 12.71 -18.87
CA ALA A 837 15.20 12.30 -19.87
C ALA A 837 15.38 13.47 -20.83
N SER A 838 16.04 14.53 -20.36
CA SER A 838 16.38 15.75 -21.10
C SER A 838 17.77 16.22 -20.67
N VAL A 839 18.52 16.86 -21.56
CA VAL A 839 19.82 17.45 -21.20
C VAL A 839 19.56 18.72 -20.39
N VAL A 840 20.04 18.74 -19.15
CA VAL A 840 19.99 19.93 -18.30
C VAL A 840 21.12 20.89 -18.71
N LEU A 841 20.76 22.10 -19.12
CA LEU A 841 21.69 23.17 -19.50
C LEU A 841 21.69 24.25 -18.41
N THR A 842 22.85 24.59 -17.86
CA THR A 842 22.92 25.57 -16.78
C THR A 842 24.30 26.20 -16.64
N PRO A 843 24.44 27.46 -16.21
CA PRO A 843 25.70 27.98 -15.72
C PRO A 843 26.21 27.17 -14.53
N PRO A 844 27.52 27.20 -14.24
CA PRO A 844 28.06 26.50 -13.08
C PRO A 844 27.30 26.85 -11.80
N ILE A 845 26.74 25.82 -11.16
CA ILE A 845 25.88 25.97 -9.98
C ILE A 845 26.68 26.61 -8.84
N GLN A 846 26.18 27.71 -8.30
CA GLN A 846 26.79 28.45 -7.19
C GLN A 846 26.19 28.06 -5.84
N TRP A 847 24.94 27.57 -5.83
CA TRP A 847 24.21 27.15 -4.64
C TRP A 847 23.91 25.66 -4.69
N MET A 848 24.64 24.90 -3.88
CA MET A 848 24.47 23.45 -3.75
C MET A 848 23.24 23.13 -2.91
N GLN A 849 22.44 22.17 -3.36
CA GLN A 849 21.43 21.47 -2.57
C GLN A 849 21.93 20.07 -2.19
N HIS A 850 21.19 19.37 -1.33
CA HIS A 850 21.59 18.08 -0.73
C HIS A 850 21.97 16.94 -1.71
N VAL A 851 21.55 17.00 -2.97
CA VAL A 851 21.89 16.00 -4.02
C VAL A 851 22.74 16.58 -5.15
N THR A 852 23.08 17.88 -5.10
CA THR A 852 23.79 18.55 -6.20
C THR A 852 25.20 18.01 -6.41
N HIS A 853 25.85 17.44 -5.38
CA HIS A 853 27.18 16.84 -5.51
C HIS A 853 27.21 15.56 -6.38
N LEU A 854 26.06 14.98 -6.70
CA LEU A 854 25.95 13.80 -7.57
C LEU A 854 26.01 14.15 -9.06
N VAL A 855 25.93 15.44 -9.41
CA VAL A 855 26.01 15.87 -10.81
C VAL A 855 27.44 15.80 -11.32
N ARG A 856 27.57 15.45 -12.60
CA ARG A 856 28.81 15.25 -13.34
C ARG A 856 28.83 16.22 -14.52
N PRO A 857 29.31 17.45 -14.32
CA PRO A 857 29.21 18.48 -15.34
C PRO A 857 30.22 18.31 -16.47
N LEU A 858 29.72 18.45 -17.70
CA LEU A 858 30.51 18.72 -18.89
C LEU A 858 30.57 20.23 -19.11
N PHE A 859 31.76 20.83 -19.12
CA PHE A 859 31.88 22.26 -19.43
C PHE A 859 31.81 22.48 -20.93
N SER A 860 31.08 23.51 -21.36
CA SER A 860 31.00 23.91 -22.78
C SER A 860 32.37 24.24 -23.38
N SER A 861 33.36 24.66 -22.57
CA SER A 861 34.77 24.80 -22.98
C SER A 861 35.34 23.54 -23.60
N ASP A 862 34.91 22.38 -23.13
CA ASP A 862 35.52 21.10 -23.45
C ASP A 862 34.96 20.51 -24.76
N LEU A 863 33.84 21.07 -25.23
CA LEU A 863 33.17 20.70 -26.48
C LEU A 863 33.87 21.26 -27.73
N LYS A 864 34.95 22.05 -27.57
CA LYS A 864 35.70 22.71 -28.67
C LYS A 864 34.80 23.50 -29.63
N ILE A 865 33.76 24.13 -29.08
CA ILE A 865 32.75 24.87 -29.84
C ILE A 865 33.32 26.23 -30.28
N GLY A 866 33.65 26.35 -31.56
CA GLY A 866 34.05 27.61 -32.21
C GLY A 866 35.29 28.32 -31.62
N ALA A 867 35.57 29.53 -32.11
CA ALA A 867 36.67 30.39 -31.61
C ALA A 867 36.33 31.15 -30.30
N LYS A 868 35.16 30.90 -29.70
CA LYS A 868 34.57 31.66 -28.57
C LYS A 868 34.17 30.76 -27.38
N GLY A 869 34.84 29.62 -27.17
CA GLY A 869 34.60 28.81 -25.98
C GLY A 869 34.85 29.59 -24.68
N TRP A 870 33.89 29.60 -23.77
CA TRP A 870 34.06 30.21 -22.44
C TRP A 870 34.99 29.35 -21.57
N THR A 871 35.99 29.95 -20.93
CA THR A 871 36.88 29.21 -20.01
C THR A 871 36.43 29.35 -18.54
N PRO A 872 36.30 28.24 -17.78
CA PRO A 872 35.96 28.29 -16.36
C PRO A 872 36.94 29.13 -15.54
N SER A 873 36.41 30.10 -14.79
CA SER A 873 37.21 30.92 -13.87
C SER A 873 37.76 30.10 -12.70
N GLU A 874 38.75 30.63 -11.99
CA GLU A 874 39.31 29.97 -10.80
C GLU A 874 38.23 29.69 -9.73
N LYS A 875 37.29 30.63 -9.54
CA LYS A 875 36.12 30.44 -8.67
C LYS A 875 35.31 29.19 -9.06
N VAL A 876 35.05 29.02 -10.36
CA VAL A 876 34.30 27.87 -10.87
C VAL A 876 35.07 26.58 -10.66
N ARG A 877 36.37 26.56 -10.98
CA ARG A 877 37.22 25.37 -10.78
C ARG A 877 37.34 24.97 -9.31
N ARG A 878 37.35 25.93 -8.39
CA ARG A 878 37.36 25.63 -6.94
C ARG A 878 36.01 25.04 -6.47
N ALA A 879 34.90 25.47 -7.05
CA ALA A 879 33.58 24.92 -6.75
C ALA A 879 33.37 23.53 -7.40
N TRP A 880 33.87 23.36 -8.63
CA TRP A 880 33.72 22.18 -9.48
C TRP A 880 35.09 21.73 -10.00
N PRO A 881 35.89 21.03 -9.16
CA PRO A 881 37.27 20.69 -9.49
C PRO A 881 37.42 19.50 -10.44
N VAL A 882 36.39 18.66 -10.56
CA VAL A 882 36.40 17.47 -11.42
C VAL A 882 35.71 17.82 -12.73
N GLY A 883 36.43 17.66 -13.85
CA GLY A 883 35.86 17.71 -15.20
C GLY A 883 35.51 16.30 -15.68
N TYR A 884 34.38 16.17 -16.38
CA TYR A 884 33.89 14.90 -16.91
C TYR A 884 33.92 14.91 -18.43
N LYS A 885 34.18 13.75 -19.03
CA LYS A 885 34.06 13.58 -20.48
C LYS A 885 32.59 13.52 -20.92
N PRO A 886 32.27 13.79 -22.20
CA PRO A 886 30.90 13.71 -22.69
C PRO A 886 30.20 12.37 -22.41
N GLU A 887 30.94 11.26 -22.39
CA GLU A 887 30.41 9.91 -22.14
C GLU A 887 30.08 9.66 -20.66
N GLU A 888 30.62 10.46 -19.75
CA GLU A 888 30.44 10.30 -18.29
C GLU A 888 29.47 11.35 -17.70
N ALA A 889 29.32 12.48 -18.39
CA ALA A 889 28.53 13.61 -17.91
C ALA A 889 27.03 13.33 -17.89
N ASN A 890 26.33 13.99 -16.97
CA ASN A 890 24.85 13.97 -16.86
C ASN A 890 24.23 15.39 -16.88
N ILE A 891 25.05 16.43 -16.97
CA ILE A 891 24.62 17.83 -17.06
C ILE A 891 25.64 18.62 -17.88
N VAL A 892 25.22 19.68 -18.56
CA VAL A 892 26.12 20.54 -19.33
C VAL A 892 26.16 21.94 -18.71
N PHE A 893 27.39 22.39 -18.42
CA PHE A 893 27.68 23.72 -17.91
C PHE A 893 28.00 24.69 -19.04
N VAL A 894 27.18 25.73 -19.18
CA VAL A 894 27.32 26.79 -20.20
C VAL A 894 27.92 28.07 -19.60
N ALA A 895 28.27 29.04 -20.45
CA ALA A 895 28.81 30.32 -19.99
C ALA A 895 27.84 31.04 -19.03
N PRO A 896 28.32 31.69 -17.95
CA PRO A 896 27.47 32.41 -17.00
C PRO A 896 26.63 33.55 -17.58
N ASP A 897 27.01 34.07 -18.75
CA ASP A 897 26.28 35.10 -19.49
C ASP A 897 25.40 34.54 -20.61
N TRP A 898 25.36 33.21 -20.77
CA TRP A 898 24.64 32.46 -21.80
C TRP A 898 25.15 32.67 -23.23
N SER A 899 26.30 33.30 -23.41
CA SER A 899 26.82 33.69 -24.74
C SER A 899 27.05 32.50 -25.69
N ASP A 900 27.34 31.32 -25.15
CA ASP A 900 27.61 30.08 -25.87
C ASP A 900 26.41 29.13 -25.94
N LEU A 901 25.25 29.49 -25.37
CA LEU A 901 24.11 28.59 -25.25
C LEU A 901 23.60 28.08 -26.61
N GLY A 902 23.52 28.97 -27.61
CA GLY A 902 23.08 28.60 -28.95
C GLY A 902 24.03 27.63 -29.65
N ASP A 903 25.34 27.87 -29.51
CA ASP A 903 26.36 27.02 -30.11
C ASP A 903 26.42 25.63 -29.42
N VAL A 904 26.17 25.58 -28.10
CA VAL A 904 26.04 24.32 -27.34
C VAL A 904 24.81 23.52 -27.79
N VAL A 905 23.66 24.16 -27.97
CA VAL A 905 22.45 23.48 -28.47
C VAL A 905 22.68 22.94 -29.89
N ALA A 906 23.32 23.73 -30.76
CA ALA A 906 23.68 23.28 -32.11
C ALA A 906 24.62 22.06 -32.07
N TRP A 907 25.67 22.11 -31.24
CA TRP A 907 26.61 21.00 -31.09
C TRP A 907 25.93 19.72 -30.57
N LEU A 908 24.99 19.83 -29.63
CA LEU A 908 24.25 18.69 -29.10
C LEU A 908 23.29 18.08 -30.13
N GLU A 909 22.68 18.89 -31.00
CA GLU A 909 21.89 18.38 -32.13
C GLU A 909 22.75 17.71 -33.20
N GLU A 910 23.99 18.16 -33.41
CA GLU A 910 24.97 17.48 -34.28
C GLU A 910 25.49 16.16 -33.70
N HIS A 911 25.40 15.99 -32.37
CA HIS A 911 25.88 14.80 -31.65
C HIS A 911 24.76 14.15 -30.82
N PRO A 912 23.70 13.63 -31.46
CA PRO A 912 22.48 13.18 -30.77
C PRO A 912 22.72 12.01 -29.81
N GLU A 913 23.66 11.10 -30.11
CA GLU A 913 24.00 9.99 -29.21
C GLU A 913 24.62 10.48 -27.89
N ILE A 914 25.45 11.52 -27.95
CA ILE A 914 26.05 12.13 -26.76
C ILE A 914 24.97 12.85 -25.96
N ALA A 915 24.12 13.64 -26.62
CA ALA A 915 23.03 14.36 -25.96
C ALA A 915 22.05 13.41 -25.27
N GLU A 916 21.62 12.36 -25.97
CA GLU A 916 20.75 11.32 -25.41
C GLU A 916 21.44 10.58 -24.25
N GLY A 917 22.72 10.24 -24.38
CA GLY A 917 23.49 9.62 -23.31
C GLY A 917 23.55 10.47 -22.03
N ILE A 918 23.78 11.78 -22.16
CA ILE A 918 23.79 12.73 -21.03
C ILE A 918 22.43 12.76 -20.35
N ALA A 919 21.36 12.89 -21.14
CA ALA A 919 19.98 12.92 -20.65
C ALA A 919 19.56 11.62 -19.95
N ARG A 920 19.90 10.46 -20.52
CA ARG A 920 19.63 9.15 -19.92
C ARG A 920 20.39 8.98 -18.60
N ARG A 921 21.70 9.25 -18.57
CA ARG A 921 22.49 9.15 -17.31
C ARG A 921 21.97 10.05 -16.20
N GLN A 922 21.43 11.21 -16.54
CA GLN A 922 20.79 12.11 -15.58
C GLN A 922 19.53 11.48 -14.98
N ARG A 923 18.62 11.01 -15.82
CA ARG A 923 17.40 10.34 -15.36
C ARG A 923 17.69 9.03 -14.63
N ASP A 924 18.56 8.19 -15.17
CA ASP A 924 18.94 6.90 -14.59
C ASP A 924 19.55 7.08 -13.21
N LEU A 925 20.35 8.12 -13.00
CA LEU A 925 20.89 8.42 -11.68
C LEU A 925 19.77 8.83 -10.71
N PHE A 926 18.98 9.85 -11.02
CA PHE A 926 18.06 10.44 -10.03
C PHE A 926 16.73 9.70 -9.89
N VAL A 927 16.19 9.15 -10.99
CA VAL A 927 14.96 8.35 -11.01
C VAL A 927 15.28 6.87 -10.86
N GLY A 928 16.18 6.32 -11.69
CA GLY A 928 16.56 4.91 -11.64
C GLY A 928 17.29 4.53 -10.35
N GLY A 929 18.23 5.36 -9.90
CA GLY A 929 18.92 5.24 -8.61
C GLY A 929 18.09 5.75 -7.43
N GLY A 930 16.92 6.36 -7.68
CA GLY A 930 15.97 6.70 -6.62
C GLY A 930 16.39 7.83 -5.67
N TYR A 931 17.39 8.65 -6.02
CA TYR A 931 17.89 9.73 -5.16
C TYR A 931 16.88 10.85 -4.91
N LEU A 932 15.79 10.93 -5.70
CA LEU A 932 14.67 11.84 -5.47
C LEU A 932 13.41 11.14 -4.93
N SER A 933 13.57 9.91 -4.42
CA SER A 933 12.46 9.13 -3.85
C SER A 933 12.15 9.53 -2.38
N PRO A 934 10.93 9.21 -1.89
CA PRO A 934 10.61 9.36 -0.47
C PRO A 934 11.55 8.57 0.45
N ALA A 935 12.02 7.39 0.02
CA ALA A 935 12.99 6.61 0.78
C ALA A 935 14.33 7.34 0.94
N ALA A 936 14.88 7.89 -0.14
CA ALA A 936 16.13 8.65 -0.11
C ALA A 936 16.02 9.90 0.77
N GLU A 937 14.92 10.65 0.68
CA GLU A 937 14.68 11.82 1.54
C GLU A 937 14.65 11.45 3.02
N THR A 938 13.95 10.38 3.37
CA THR A 938 13.86 9.91 4.75
C THR A 938 15.20 9.38 5.26
N CYS A 939 15.97 8.66 4.43
CA CYS A 939 17.35 8.27 4.73
C CYS A 939 18.24 9.47 5.02
N TYR A 940 18.17 10.50 4.17
CA TYR A 940 18.97 11.71 4.32
C TYR A 940 18.63 12.46 5.61
N TRP A 941 17.34 12.62 5.95
CA TRP A 941 16.93 13.25 7.21
C TRP A 941 17.49 12.54 8.46
N ARG A 942 17.47 11.21 8.47
CA ARG A 942 18.03 10.41 9.58
C ARG A 942 19.54 10.60 9.70
N ALA A 943 20.25 10.53 8.57
CA ALA A 943 21.69 10.76 8.53
C ALA A 943 22.04 12.18 8.99
N LEU A 944 21.23 13.18 8.61
CA LEU A 944 21.38 14.57 9.03
C LEU A 944 21.26 14.72 10.55
N VAL A 945 20.25 14.11 11.17
CA VAL A 945 20.07 14.12 12.63
C VAL A 945 21.28 13.49 13.33
N ARG A 946 21.75 12.32 12.86
CA ARG A 946 22.92 11.64 13.43
C ARG A 946 24.21 12.45 13.28
N GLY A 947 24.48 12.95 12.08
CA GLY A 947 25.66 13.75 11.77
C GLY A 947 25.70 15.04 12.58
N TRP A 948 24.57 15.72 12.69
CA TRP A 948 24.44 16.92 13.52
C TRP A 948 24.64 16.61 15.01
N ALA A 949 23.95 15.61 15.56
CA ALA A 949 24.04 15.24 16.97
C ALA A 949 25.47 14.90 17.40
N LYS A 950 26.26 14.28 16.50
CA LYS A 950 27.67 13.96 16.74
C LYS A 950 28.52 15.22 17.00
N MET A 951 28.20 16.34 16.35
CA MET A 951 29.02 17.55 16.32
C MET A 951 28.49 18.70 17.17
N ALA A 952 27.18 18.82 17.33
CA ALA A 952 26.57 19.93 18.05
C ALA A 952 26.92 19.87 19.55
N ARG A 953 27.31 21.02 20.12
CA ARG A 953 27.55 21.23 21.55
C ARG A 953 26.72 22.40 22.04
N THR A 954 26.25 22.31 23.28
CA THR A 954 25.35 23.27 23.91
C THR A 954 25.98 23.75 25.22
N GLU A 955 27.11 24.45 25.14
CA GLU A 955 27.74 25.03 26.33
C GLU A 955 27.10 26.39 26.67
N GLY A 956 26.41 26.49 27.82
CA GLY A 956 25.80 27.71 28.35
C GLY A 956 24.53 27.47 29.18
N GLN A 957 24.30 28.28 30.23
CA GLN A 957 23.08 28.25 31.07
C GLN A 957 21.81 28.43 30.21
N GLY A 958 20.78 27.62 30.47
CA GLY A 958 19.41 27.84 29.96
C GLY A 958 18.84 26.70 29.10
N TRP A 959 19.66 25.87 28.44
CA TRP A 959 19.11 24.77 27.63
C TRP A 959 18.44 23.67 28.47
N GLU A 960 18.89 23.44 29.71
CA GLU A 960 18.34 22.42 30.61
C GLU A 960 16.93 22.78 31.13
N ASP A 961 16.67 24.08 31.36
CA ASP A 961 15.40 24.57 31.90
C ASP A 961 14.35 24.93 30.82
N THR A 962 14.73 24.95 29.54
CA THR A 962 13.80 25.32 28.47
C THR A 962 12.99 24.09 28.02
N GLU A 963 11.79 23.91 28.58
CA GLU A 963 10.78 23.02 28.01
C GLU A 963 10.25 23.61 26.70
N GLY A 964 10.21 22.79 25.64
CA GLY A 964 9.64 23.18 24.35
C GLY A 964 8.23 22.63 24.17
N THR A 965 7.43 23.27 23.30
CA THR A 965 6.12 22.75 22.92
C THR A 965 6.27 21.54 21.99
N THR A 966 5.45 20.50 22.18
CA THR A 966 5.51 19.33 21.28
C THR A 966 5.20 19.73 19.84
N PHE A 967 5.82 19.06 18.88
CA PHE A 967 5.59 19.34 17.46
C PHE A 967 4.12 19.25 17.07
N GLU A 968 3.35 18.31 17.63
CA GLU A 968 1.91 18.19 17.36
C GLU A 968 1.15 19.44 17.83
N ALA A 969 1.44 19.95 19.02
CA ALA A 969 0.82 21.17 19.52
C ALA A 969 1.27 22.41 18.72
N PHE A 970 2.56 22.48 18.38
CA PHE A 970 3.11 23.54 17.54
C PHE A 970 2.49 23.54 16.13
N SER A 971 2.24 22.37 15.54
CA SER A 971 1.66 22.24 14.20
C SER A 971 0.28 22.87 14.09
N LEU A 972 -0.49 22.87 15.19
CA LEU A 972 -1.82 23.47 15.29
C LEU A 972 -1.76 24.96 15.61
N THR A 973 -0.90 25.35 16.55
CA THR A 973 -0.87 26.72 17.10
C THR A 973 0.07 27.66 16.37
N ASN A 974 1.12 27.13 15.73
CA ASN A 974 2.28 27.86 15.22
C ASN A 974 2.97 28.74 16.29
N SER A 975 2.81 28.38 17.57
CA SER A 975 3.39 29.07 18.72
C SER A 975 4.20 28.06 19.55
N PRO A 976 5.48 28.35 19.84
CA PRO A 976 6.34 27.49 20.67
C PRO A 976 5.96 27.55 22.15
#